data_AF-A0A847AH62-F1
#
_entry.id   AF-A0A847AH62-F1
#
_cell.length_a   1.000
_cell.length_b   1.000
_cell.length_c   1.000
_cell.angle_alpha   90.00
_cell.angle_beta   90.00
_cell.angle_gamma   90.00
#
_symmetry.space_group_name_H-M   'P 1'
#
loop_
_entity.id
_entity.type
_entity.pdbx_description
1 polymer ?
#
loop_
_entity_poly.entity_id
_entity_poly.type
_entity_poly.pdbx_seq_one_letter_code
_entity_poly.pdbx_strand_id
1 'polypeptide(L)'
;MNPTIQYRRLPVLILCLVLALALAFPAYPTTEAFAEPDVAGENQELTGSDPVPEEAPPDETTGLPPGIPTNESGEGSQGGSQEQNTIRTEPEGKEEAGAQGGTSTVEPPAPDPSGQSPDKNLPEDHVPDDPLVIPPARNFTTAGPLVNPVTLGKAPLNALSGGGTAPAGLYMDKTAVYDEMAGHALITLDVFTSGEVITSQVPVPTDICLVLDQSGSMAYAFGTTTRQAALKTAVINFINAVETNAVANSVDHKIGIVTFASSSSIRQYLSVDYGAARTIINGLGTPSGATNAGAGMASAITVMEGSSTGRNKIVIMFTDGVPTTGTAFNVTVADTAVNNARTLKQGGSTVFAVGIFDGADPDVMYGDYDHYHAYSFYTYSDGTSDHPRWDKQVNSSTGTSTDVEIPAANRFMNLLSSNSSTAANTGLTRTTITTGSGNKRKYYDGFNIVEFHTLTKSGYYLSASDPSGLNNIFESIAHTIETPTIELDDDTVVRDVVAPHFQVSDAVHITLQLADCTGFDTGSGIYTFGQPYAAPSGVTASIDSGTQTVSVTGFDFNANFVTKEPKGGTGSDYGRKLIISFPVTPDPTFFGGNGVETNVNTSGVYEPGVSTPVGTFPVPDVDVPLKYEVMENLVQKEYLGNPVDIAAVIEFVTGGSVSYQPDGFNNDHVRITYEVYDGAILLGTFVIEAGDAAASGSWSGTPVVPAADSNHYTVKVTVEPSLAGSIEDPLIKNTGLLVYRYRPVIETRDETLYLGQETSILPTVLPHYAKIGWKCEDNPDSSGIHGTEPQLTLTPVFVSGTVPGDPAHFAPAEESEFKVQVKWANTAWPAQPQHVDITDACWLYRAGDGYSEKGSNPDFKLPFWIFLKTCRITVTKQAAPGTIIGSNESFMIDVSDTHGHTWRLRLCVGESATLRGLPIGVYTVKEDALWSWQYTPSPGSVSVELKPNETEDHAAVLVANGKAGRWITGETFVMNLFKGLMD
;
A
#
# COMPACT_ATOMS: atom_id res chain seq x y z
N MET A 1 -12.05 53.83 -10.75
CA MET A 1 -12.58 54.48 -9.52
C MET A 1 -11.69 54.07 -8.35
N ASN A 2 -11.68 54.81 -7.24
CA ASN A 2 -10.65 54.69 -6.20
C ASN A 2 -10.82 53.45 -5.27
N PRO A 3 -9.72 53.03 -4.60
CA PRO A 3 -9.66 51.83 -3.75
C PRO A 3 -10.00 52.15 -2.28
N THR A 4 -9.70 51.24 -1.34
CA THR A 4 -8.88 51.53 -0.13
C THR A 4 -8.43 50.25 0.59
N ILE A 5 -7.20 50.28 1.13
CA ILE A 5 -6.55 49.25 1.96
C ILE A 5 -6.70 49.63 3.44
N GLN A 6 -6.84 48.69 4.38
CA GLN A 6 -6.22 48.83 5.71
C GLN A 6 -5.95 47.50 6.46
N TYR A 7 -4.83 47.50 7.19
CA TYR A 7 -4.42 46.49 8.19
C TYR A 7 -4.96 46.85 9.59
N ARG A 8 -5.03 45.88 10.52
CA ARG A 8 -4.52 46.07 11.90
C ARG A 8 -4.20 44.76 12.62
N ARG A 9 -3.50 44.88 13.75
CA ARG A 9 -2.69 43.82 14.43
C ARG A 9 -3.41 43.20 15.65
N LEU A 10 -2.83 42.08 16.11
CA LEU A 10 -2.83 41.43 17.45
C LEU A 10 -3.02 42.38 18.69
N PRO A 11 -3.35 41.89 19.92
CA PRO A 11 -2.94 40.58 20.48
C PRO A 11 -3.91 39.78 21.41
N VAL A 12 -3.47 38.54 21.67
CA VAL A 12 -3.66 37.60 22.81
C VAL A 12 -4.24 38.15 24.14
N LEU A 13 -5.26 37.48 24.74
CA LEU A 13 -5.23 36.88 26.11
C LEU A 13 -6.55 36.17 26.56
N ILE A 14 -6.46 34.86 26.87
CA ILE A 14 -6.82 34.18 28.14
C ILE A 14 -8.25 34.32 28.78
N LEU A 15 -8.96 33.15 28.81
CA LEU A 15 -9.79 32.57 29.91
C LEU A 15 -11.28 32.97 30.12
N CYS A 16 -12.03 32.00 30.71
CA CYS A 16 -13.35 32.05 31.37
C CYS A 16 -14.65 31.95 30.53
N LEU A 17 -15.20 30.72 30.40
CA LEU A 17 -16.63 30.27 30.45
C LEU A 17 -16.66 28.78 29.98
N VAL A 18 -17.33 27.78 30.58
CA VAL A 18 -18.10 27.60 31.84
C VAL A 18 -17.74 26.22 32.43
N LEU A 19 -17.77 26.08 33.76
CA LEU A 19 -17.68 24.79 34.49
C LEU A 19 -19.03 24.45 35.15
N ALA A 20 -19.25 23.17 35.47
CA ALA A 20 -20.42 22.58 36.16
C ALA A 20 -21.65 22.35 35.24
N LEU A 21 -22.38 21.24 35.34
CA LEU A 21 -22.80 20.56 36.58
C LEU A 21 -22.41 19.08 36.69
N ALA A 22 -22.16 18.62 37.92
CA ALA A 22 -22.03 17.21 38.30
C ALA A 22 -22.71 17.00 39.66
N LEU A 23 -23.09 15.74 39.99
CA LEU A 23 -23.03 15.10 41.33
C LEU A 23 -23.98 13.90 41.45
N ALA A 24 -23.44 12.72 41.79
CA ALA A 24 -23.92 11.87 42.89
C ALA A 24 -23.05 10.59 43.05
N PHE A 25 -22.17 10.58 44.06
CA PHE A 25 -21.62 9.36 44.69
C PHE A 25 -22.14 9.27 46.13
N PRO A 26 -22.28 8.07 46.71
CA PRO A 26 -21.35 7.66 47.79
C PRO A 26 -21.08 6.12 47.86
N ALA A 27 -20.15 5.56 48.65
CA ALA A 27 -18.87 6.03 49.20
C ALA A 27 -18.14 4.92 50.03
N TYR A 28 -16.82 4.69 49.78
CA TYR A 28 -15.76 4.22 50.73
C TYR A 28 -15.92 2.86 51.49
N PRO A 29 -14.90 2.32 52.23
CA PRO A 29 -13.54 2.84 52.54
C PRO A 29 -12.34 1.88 52.23
N THR A 30 -11.14 2.24 52.70
CA THR A 30 -9.81 1.61 52.45
C THR A 30 -8.96 1.43 53.72
N THR A 31 -8.10 0.39 53.77
CA THR A 31 -6.98 0.14 54.75
C THR A 31 -6.08 -1.00 54.21
N GLU A 32 -4.78 -1.20 54.49
CA GLU A 32 -3.62 -0.42 54.99
C GLU A 32 -2.34 -1.28 54.74
N ALA A 33 -1.26 -0.79 54.12
CA ALA A 33 0.01 -0.32 54.74
C ALA A 33 1.11 -1.39 54.99
N PHE A 34 2.35 -0.93 55.30
CA PHE A 34 3.63 -1.64 55.57
C PHE A 34 4.40 -2.24 54.35
N ALA A 35 5.76 -2.35 54.33
CA ALA A 35 6.88 -1.55 54.91
C ALA A 35 8.26 -2.12 54.44
N GLU A 36 9.30 -1.29 54.29
CA GLU A 36 10.72 -1.71 54.19
C GLU A 36 11.41 -1.73 55.57
N PRO A 37 12.63 -2.32 55.72
CA PRO A 37 13.86 -1.47 55.68
C PRO A 37 15.21 -2.12 55.24
N ASP A 38 15.92 -1.45 54.32
CA ASP A 38 17.26 -0.79 54.48
C ASP A 38 18.58 -1.55 54.82
N VAL A 39 19.73 -0.94 54.41
CA VAL A 39 21.16 -1.17 54.77
C VAL A 39 21.83 -2.48 54.25
N ALA A 40 23.04 -2.58 53.66
CA ALA A 40 24.09 -1.74 53.03
C ALA A 40 24.99 -2.69 52.18
N GLY A 41 26.00 -2.33 51.37
CA GLY A 41 26.61 -1.05 50.99
C GLY A 41 28.14 -1.00 51.22
N GLU A 42 28.97 -1.21 50.18
CA GLU A 42 30.38 -0.75 50.12
C GLU A 42 30.96 -0.74 48.68
N ASN A 43 32.15 -0.16 48.48
CA ASN A 43 32.75 0.15 47.16
C ASN A 43 34.06 -0.63 46.92
N GLN A 44 34.48 -0.81 45.65
CA GLN A 44 35.67 -0.14 45.10
C GLN A 44 35.98 -0.46 43.63
N GLU A 45 36.67 0.47 42.96
CA GLU A 45 37.30 0.32 41.65
C GLU A 45 38.66 -0.42 41.76
N LEU A 46 39.19 -0.96 40.66
CA LEU A 46 40.43 -0.46 40.00
C LEU A 46 41.02 -1.42 38.95
N THR A 47 41.11 -0.95 37.70
CA THR A 47 42.20 -1.12 36.68
C THR A 47 42.89 -2.48 36.44
N GLY A 48 43.08 -2.84 35.16
CA GLY A 48 44.43 -3.27 34.70
C GLY A 48 44.58 -4.25 33.52
N SER A 49 44.85 -3.70 32.31
CA SER A 49 45.74 -4.21 31.24
C SER A 49 45.52 -5.57 30.51
N ASP A 50 45.60 -5.48 29.18
CA ASP A 50 45.77 -6.47 28.10
C ASP A 50 47.14 -7.24 28.16
N PRO A 51 47.52 -8.20 27.25
CA PRO A 51 46.97 -8.48 25.92
C PRO A 51 46.90 -9.95 25.39
N VAL A 52 46.47 -10.04 24.12
CA VAL A 52 46.31 -11.19 23.20
C VAL A 52 47.67 -11.74 22.70
N PRO A 53 47.82 -13.07 22.45
CA PRO A 53 47.89 -13.58 21.07
C PRO A 53 47.20 -14.95 20.79
N GLU A 54 46.42 -14.98 19.70
CA GLU A 54 46.52 -15.87 18.53
C GLU A 54 47.29 -17.22 18.61
N GLU A 55 46.64 -18.34 18.21
CA GLU A 55 47.28 -19.43 17.46
C GLU A 55 46.23 -20.28 16.68
N ALA A 56 46.64 -21.07 15.67
CA ALA A 56 45.76 -21.68 14.66
C ALA A 56 46.14 -23.17 14.30
N PRO A 57 45.82 -23.78 13.12
CA PRO A 57 45.45 -25.19 13.03
C PRO A 57 46.60 -26.19 12.72
N PRO A 58 46.32 -27.51 12.74
CA PRO A 58 47.20 -28.56 12.23
C PRO A 58 46.80 -29.11 10.84
N ASP A 59 47.77 -29.24 9.94
CA ASP A 59 47.79 -30.16 8.77
C ASP A 59 49.25 -30.53 8.45
N GLU A 60 49.52 -31.76 8.00
CA GLU A 60 50.77 -32.10 7.28
C GLU A 60 50.70 -33.43 6.50
N THR A 61 50.14 -33.38 5.28
CA THR A 61 50.67 -33.91 3.99
C THR A 61 51.45 -35.25 3.88
N THR A 62 51.18 -36.04 2.81
CA THR A 62 52.07 -36.28 1.63
C THR A 62 51.72 -37.53 0.77
N GLY A 63 51.90 -37.48 -0.57
CA GLY A 63 52.17 -38.67 -1.43
C GLY A 63 51.35 -38.88 -2.73
N LEU A 64 52.02 -38.88 -3.89
CA LEU A 64 51.52 -39.19 -5.27
C LEU A 64 52.74 -39.59 -6.16
N PRO A 65 52.61 -40.05 -7.44
CA PRO A 65 51.60 -40.86 -8.15
C PRO A 65 52.28 -42.19 -8.67
N PRO A 66 52.37 -42.59 -9.96
CA PRO A 66 51.42 -42.72 -11.09
C PRO A 66 51.34 -44.16 -11.73
N GLY A 67 50.50 -44.36 -12.75
CA GLY A 67 50.51 -45.54 -13.66
C GLY A 67 49.37 -45.55 -14.69
N ILE A 68 49.66 -45.78 -15.99
CA ILE A 68 48.82 -45.55 -17.20
C ILE A 68 49.28 -46.55 -18.30
N PRO A 69 48.51 -46.99 -19.35
CA PRO A 69 47.15 -46.64 -19.86
C PRO A 69 46.15 -47.85 -19.77
N THR A 70 45.17 -48.23 -20.64
CA THR A 70 44.75 -47.91 -22.05
C THR A 70 43.34 -48.47 -22.39
N ASN A 71 42.64 -47.90 -23.40
CA ASN A 71 41.77 -48.49 -24.49
C ASN A 71 40.79 -49.68 -24.24
N GLU A 72 39.64 -49.84 -24.92
CA GLU A 72 38.83 -48.97 -25.83
C GLU A 72 37.39 -49.55 -26.05
N SER A 73 36.59 -48.87 -26.87
CA SER A 73 35.22 -49.12 -27.38
C SER A 73 34.78 -50.56 -27.79
N GLY A 74 33.46 -50.81 -27.80
CA GLY A 74 32.83 -51.86 -28.64
C GLY A 74 31.31 -52.07 -28.44
N GLU A 75 30.52 -51.93 -29.51
CA GLU A 75 29.07 -52.28 -29.58
C GLU A 75 28.85 -53.74 -30.02
N GLY A 76 27.64 -54.33 -29.88
CA GLY A 76 27.32 -55.55 -30.65
C GLY A 76 26.15 -56.47 -30.24
N SER A 77 24.93 -56.10 -30.64
CA SER A 77 23.85 -56.96 -31.24
C SER A 77 23.56 -58.43 -30.80
N GLN A 78 22.27 -58.68 -30.48
CA GLN A 78 21.41 -59.85 -30.81
C GLN A 78 21.82 -61.32 -30.53
N GLY A 79 20.89 -62.04 -29.86
CA GLY A 79 20.18 -63.17 -30.49
C GLY A 79 20.21 -64.54 -29.79
N GLY A 80 19.06 -65.26 -29.76
CA GLY A 80 19.06 -66.73 -29.57
C GLY A 80 17.89 -67.40 -28.81
N SER A 81 16.85 -67.81 -29.54
CA SER A 81 16.22 -69.16 -29.51
C SER A 81 15.61 -69.80 -28.23
N GLN A 82 14.27 -69.99 -28.28
CA GLN A 82 13.48 -71.26 -28.16
C GLN A 82 13.76 -72.27 -27.01
N GLU A 83 12.75 -72.89 -26.38
CA GLU A 83 12.02 -74.07 -26.91
C GLU A 83 10.67 -74.42 -26.19
N GLN A 84 9.69 -74.92 -26.98
CA GLN A 84 8.80 -76.11 -26.77
C GLN A 84 7.97 -76.30 -25.45
N ASN A 85 6.78 -76.96 -25.40
CA ASN A 85 5.88 -77.57 -26.40
C ASN A 85 4.41 -77.78 -25.91
N THR A 86 3.42 -77.76 -26.83
CA THR A 86 2.08 -78.46 -26.94
C THR A 86 1.19 -78.80 -25.70
N ILE A 87 -0.13 -79.11 -25.77
CA ILE A 87 -0.98 -79.89 -26.72
C ILE A 87 -2.36 -79.22 -26.97
N ARG A 88 -3.02 -79.61 -28.08
CA ARG A 88 -4.31 -79.14 -28.66
C ARG A 88 -5.58 -79.69 -27.97
N THR A 89 -6.74 -79.05 -28.22
CA THR A 89 -7.83 -79.60 -29.10
C THR A 89 -8.92 -78.55 -29.42
N GLU A 90 -9.29 -78.42 -30.70
CA GLU A 90 -10.61 -77.92 -31.16
C GLU A 90 -11.54 -79.12 -31.51
N PRO A 91 -12.78 -78.92 -32.00
CA PRO A 91 -12.98 -78.65 -33.44
C PRO A 91 -14.12 -77.69 -33.84
N GLU A 92 -13.84 -76.85 -34.86
CA GLU A 92 -14.66 -76.53 -36.06
C GLU A 92 -16.07 -75.87 -35.97
N GLY A 93 -16.28 -74.82 -36.78
CA GLY A 93 -17.60 -74.16 -36.97
C GLY A 93 -17.60 -73.01 -38.01
N LYS A 94 -17.49 -73.33 -39.30
CA LYS A 94 -17.43 -72.42 -40.48
C LYS A 94 -18.74 -71.58 -40.68
N GLU A 95 -18.85 -70.56 -41.55
CA GLU A 95 -18.12 -70.24 -42.81
C GLU A 95 -18.15 -68.73 -43.20
N GLU A 96 -17.68 -68.36 -44.40
CA GLU A 96 -17.13 -67.04 -44.77
C GLU A 96 -18.06 -66.01 -45.49
N ALA A 97 -17.60 -64.74 -45.45
CA ALA A 97 -17.58 -63.72 -46.54
C ALA A 97 -18.86 -62.97 -47.01
N GLY A 98 -18.68 -61.66 -47.32
CA GLY A 98 -19.72 -60.76 -47.86
C GLY A 98 -19.25 -59.31 -48.09
N ALA A 99 -18.24 -59.12 -48.95
CA ALA A 99 -17.38 -57.92 -49.03
C ALA A 99 -17.98 -56.56 -49.47
N GLN A 100 -17.27 -55.49 -49.10
CA GLN A 100 -17.12 -54.15 -49.75
C GLN A 100 -18.23 -53.07 -49.71
N GLY A 101 -17.83 -51.83 -49.37
CA GLY A 101 -18.18 -50.65 -50.18
C GLY A 101 -18.40 -49.29 -49.49
N GLY A 102 -17.56 -48.29 -49.79
CA GLY A 102 -18.05 -46.92 -50.09
C GLY A 102 -18.11 -45.83 -48.99
N THR A 103 -16.97 -45.19 -48.73
CA THR A 103 -16.77 -43.72 -48.56
C THR A 103 -17.97 -42.76 -48.31
N SER A 104 -17.92 -42.06 -47.16
CA SER A 104 -17.96 -40.57 -46.99
C SER A 104 -18.83 -39.68 -47.91
N THR A 105 -19.68 -38.81 -47.32
CA THR A 105 -19.41 -37.34 -47.18
C THR A 105 -20.48 -36.54 -46.38
N VAL A 106 -20.00 -35.59 -45.56
CA VAL A 106 -20.54 -34.23 -45.31
C VAL A 106 -21.94 -34.04 -44.67
N GLU A 107 -21.94 -33.69 -43.38
CA GLU A 107 -22.47 -32.45 -42.76
C GLU A 107 -23.88 -31.89 -43.12
N PRO A 108 -24.78 -31.69 -42.13
CA PRO A 108 -26.03 -30.93 -42.28
C PRO A 108 -25.93 -29.48 -41.73
N PRO A 109 -26.58 -28.48 -42.37
CA PRO A 109 -26.75 -27.14 -41.81
C PRO A 109 -27.91 -27.07 -40.80
N ALA A 110 -27.88 -26.05 -39.94
CA ALA A 110 -28.83 -25.78 -38.86
C ALA A 110 -30.06 -24.92 -39.32
N PRO A 111 -30.95 -24.36 -38.46
CA PRO A 111 -32.37 -24.74 -38.52
C PRO A 111 -33.36 -23.53 -38.58
N ASP A 112 -34.62 -23.79 -38.21
CA ASP A 112 -35.66 -22.82 -37.78
C ASP A 112 -36.37 -21.99 -38.89
N PRO A 113 -37.55 -21.37 -38.67
CA PRO A 113 -38.64 -21.65 -37.70
C PRO A 113 -39.99 -22.01 -38.35
N SER A 114 -40.88 -22.66 -37.59
CA SER A 114 -42.29 -22.21 -37.39
C SER A 114 -43.09 -23.22 -36.57
N GLY A 115 -43.84 -22.74 -35.57
CA GLY A 115 -44.69 -23.58 -34.72
C GLY A 115 -46.15 -23.63 -35.18
N GLN A 116 -46.83 -24.74 -34.90
CA GLN A 116 -48.29 -24.82 -34.83
C GLN A 116 -48.72 -25.99 -33.95
N SER A 117 -49.58 -25.72 -32.96
CA SER A 117 -50.38 -26.77 -32.31
C SER A 117 -51.50 -27.22 -33.26
N PRO A 118 -51.82 -28.51 -33.27
CA PRO A 118 -53.23 -28.84 -33.09
C PRO A 118 -53.50 -30.02 -32.15
N ASP A 119 -54.46 -29.81 -31.25
CA ASP A 119 -55.34 -30.81 -30.64
C ASP A 119 -55.75 -31.95 -31.59
N LYS A 120 -55.68 -33.22 -31.10
CA LYS A 120 -56.74 -34.23 -31.32
C LYS A 120 -56.61 -35.55 -30.53
N ASN A 121 -57.77 -35.97 -30.03
CA ASN A 121 -58.29 -37.35 -29.94
C ASN A 121 -57.55 -38.40 -29.08
N LEU A 122 -58.20 -38.75 -27.96
CA LEU A 122 -58.13 -40.07 -27.33
C LEU A 122 -58.64 -41.19 -28.28
N PRO A 123 -58.00 -42.36 -28.29
CA PRO A 123 -58.61 -43.65 -28.64
C PRO A 123 -59.00 -44.43 -27.37
N GLU A 124 -60.09 -45.21 -27.42
CA GLU A 124 -60.44 -46.20 -26.39
C GLU A 124 -59.79 -47.57 -26.68
N ASP A 125 -59.59 -48.36 -25.61
CA ASP A 125 -59.41 -49.82 -25.58
C ASP A 125 -58.33 -50.48 -26.48
N HIS A 126 -57.10 -50.49 -25.97
CA HIS A 126 -56.27 -51.70 -25.99
C HIS A 126 -55.60 -51.93 -24.64
N VAL A 127 -55.76 -53.14 -24.09
CA VAL A 127 -55.05 -53.62 -22.90
C VAL A 127 -54.24 -54.85 -23.30
N PRO A 128 -52.90 -54.73 -23.39
CA PRO A 128 -52.01 -55.88 -23.37
C PRO A 128 -51.82 -56.31 -21.90
N ASP A 129 -52.21 -57.54 -21.56
CA ASP A 129 -51.91 -58.16 -20.26
C ASP A 129 -50.44 -58.63 -20.19
N ASP A 130 -49.49 -57.75 -20.48
CA ASP A 130 -48.08 -57.96 -20.12
C ASP A 130 -47.88 -57.58 -18.64
N PRO A 131 -47.23 -58.43 -17.82
CA PRO A 131 -47.00 -58.12 -16.41
C PRO A 131 -45.93 -57.02 -16.29
N LEU A 132 -46.39 -55.78 -16.09
CA LEU A 132 -45.54 -54.60 -15.89
C LEU A 132 -44.49 -54.85 -14.81
N VAL A 133 -43.22 -54.87 -15.23
CA VAL A 133 -42.07 -54.98 -14.35
C VAL A 133 -41.74 -53.59 -13.83
N ILE A 134 -41.78 -53.41 -12.50
CA ILE A 134 -41.29 -52.20 -11.86
C ILE A 134 -39.77 -52.12 -12.12
N PRO A 135 -39.23 -51.01 -12.66
CA PRO A 135 -37.81 -50.85 -12.88
C PRO A 135 -37.04 -50.89 -11.54
N PRO A 136 -35.76 -51.34 -11.55
CA PRO A 136 -34.92 -51.22 -10.37
C PRO A 136 -34.73 -49.74 -9.98
N ALA A 137 -34.30 -49.50 -8.75
CA ALA A 137 -33.82 -48.17 -8.33
C ALA A 137 -32.76 -47.63 -9.30
N ARG A 138 -32.71 -46.31 -9.49
CA ARG A 138 -31.60 -45.65 -10.17
C ARG A 138 -30.46 -45.45 -9.17
N ASN A 139 -29.22 -45.73 -9.58
CA ASN A 139 -28.06 -45.60 -8.70
C ASN A 139 -27.66 -44.12 -8.52
N PHE A 140 -27.86 -43.60 -7.32
CA PHE A 140 -27.35 -42.31 -6.85
C PHE A 140 -26.52 -42.56 -5.60
N THR A 141 -25.20 -42.68 -5.77
CA THR A 141 -24.29 -43.17 -4.73
C THR A 141 -23.38 -42.10 -4.13
N THR A 142 -23.41 -40.87 -4.66
CA THR A 142 -22.58 -39.75 -4.21
C THR A 142 -23.32 -38.91 -3.19
N ALA A 143 -22.89 -38.95 -1.94
CA ALA A 143 -23.42 -38.15 -0.85
C ALA A 143 -23.07 -36.67 -1.01
N GLY A 144 -24.00 -35.78 -0.63
CA GLY A 144 -23.73 -34.35 -0.46
C GLY A 144 -22.91 -34.05 0.81
N PRO A 145 -22.31 -32.86 0.91
CA PRO A 145 -21.47 -32.41 2.03
C PRO A 145 -22.25 -32.29 3.35
N LEU A 146 -21.58 -32.04 4.47
CA LEU A 146 -22.28 -31.77 5.73
C LEU A 146 -22.92 -30.38 5.74
N VAL A 147 -24.22 -30.28 6.07
CA VAL A 147 -25.01 -29.03 5.92
C VAL A 147 -24.52 -27.90 6.83
N ASN A 148 -23.87 -28.23 7.96
CA ASN A 148 -23.22 -27.28 8.86
C ASN A 148 -22.00 -27.97 9.49
N PRO A 149 -20.80 -27.91 8.88
CA PRO A 149 -19.58 -28.37 9.54
C PRO A 149 -19.27 -27.44 10.73
N VAL A 150 -18.85 -28.00 11.87
CA VAL A 150 -18.50 -27.17 13.03
C VAL A 150 -17.16 -26.48 12.82
N THR A 151 -17.20 -25.21 12.46
CA THR A 151 -16.03 -24.33 12.47
C THR A 151 -15.66 -23.94 13.89
N LEU A 152 -14.64 -24.60 14.46
CA LEU A 152 -13.92 -24.05 15.60
C LEU A 152 -13.24 -22.75 15.14
N GLY A 153 -13.54 -21.63 15.81
CA GLY A 153 -13.02 -20.32 15.44
C GLY A 153 -11.49 -20.31 15.39
N LYS A 154 -10.92 -20.22 14.18
CA LYS A 154 -9.48 -20.21 13.96
C LYS A 154 -8.86 -19.02 14.71
N ALA A 155 -7.94 -19.31 15.63
CA ALA A 155 -7.15 -18.27 16.28
C ALA A 155 -6.31 -17.52 15.23
N PRO A 156 -6.08 -16.20 15.38
CA PRO A 156 -5.28 -15.46 14.42
C PRO A 156 -3.83 -15.97 14.45
N LEU A 157 -3.39 -16.57 13.34
CA LEU A 157 -1.99 -16.92 13.13
C LEU A 157 -1.26 -15.68 12.61
N ASN A 158 -0.20 -15.29 13.31
CA ASN A 158 0.70 -14.23 12.85
C ASN A 158 1.47 -14.69 11.61
N ALA A 159 1.73 -13.75 10.70
CA ALA A 159 2.35 -14.00 9.40
C ALA A 159 3.85 -14.33 9.48
N LEU A 160 4.38 -14.98 8.42
CA LEU A 160 5.54 -14.46 7.68
C LEU A 160 5.67 -15.13 6.28
N SER A 161 6.12 -14.33 5.30
CA SER A 161 6.80 -14.68 4.04
C SER A 161 6.30 -15.83 3.13
N GLY A 162 5.98 -15.49 1.87
CA GLY A 162 6.65 -16.14 0.72
C GLY A 162 6.03 -17.42 0.12
N GLY A 163 4.79 -17.78 0.42
CA GLY A 163 4.13 -18.91 -0.24
C GLY A 163 2.60 -18.88 -0.14
N GLY A 164 1.92 -18.93 -1.29
CA GLY A 164 0.46 -19.04 -1.37
C GLY A 164 -0.02 -20.29 -0.62
N THR A 165 -0.85 -20.11 0.41
CA THR A 165 -1.18 -21.18 1.35
C THR A 165 -2.49 -21.86 0.94
N ALA A 166 -2.43 -22.64 -0.14
CA ALA A 166 -3.59 -23.37 -0.64
C ALA A 166 -3.91 -24.60 0.25
N PRO A 167 -5.19 -24.78 0.66
CA PRO A 167 -5.64 -26.00 1.33
C PRO A 167 -5.65 -27.21 0.38
N ALA A 168 -5.51 -28.42 0.93
CA ALA A 168 -5.42 -29.63 0.11
C ALA A 168 -6.72 -29.85 -0.68
N GLY A 169 -6.61 -30.14 -1.98
CA GLY A 169 -7.77 -30.24 -2.87
C GLY A 169 -8.24 -28.90 -3.47
N LEU A 170 -7.67 -27.75 -3.07
CA LEU A 170 -7.76 -26.48 -3.80
C LEU A 170 -6.41 -26.21 -4.48
N TYR A 171 -6.43 -25.97 -5.78
CA TYR A 171 -5.28 -25.67 -6.61
C TYR A 171 -5.38 -24.22 -7.07
N MET A 172 -4.33 -23.46 -6.80
CA MET A 172 -4.26 -22.03 -7.05
C MET A 172 -2.85 -21.71 -7.54
N ASP A 173 -2.75 -21.15 -8.75
CA ASP A 173 -1.51 -20.59 -9.28
C ASP A 173 -1.75 -19.16 -9.74
N LYS A 174 -0.70 -18.34 -9.67
CA LYS A 174 -0.71 -16.97 -10.17
C LYS A 174 0.61 -16.68 -10.86
N THR A 175 0.51 -16.27 -12.11
CA THR A 175 1.64 -15.80 -12.92
C THR A 175 1.46 -14.33 -13.30
N ALA A 176 2.58 -13.64 -13.47
CA ALA A 176 2.65 -12.29 -14.00
C ALA A 176 3.78 -12.21 -15.03
N VAL A 177 3.57 -11.47 -16.12
CA VAL A 177 4.60 -11.21 -17.15
C VAL A 177 4.50 -9.76 -17.57
N TYR A 178 5.61 -9.01 -17.48
CA TYR A 178 5.66 -7.62 -17.95
C TYR A 178 5.89 -7.55 -19.47
N ASP A 179 5.08 -6.77 -20.18
CA ASP A 179 5.28 -6.43 -21.59
C ASP A 179 5.78 -4.98 -21.70
N GLU A 180 7.07 -4.82 -21.99
CA GLU A 180 7.72 -3.51 -22.18
C GLU A 180 7.13 -2.69 -23.32
N MET A 181 6.67 -3.35 -24.40
CA MET A 181 6.10 -2.68 -25.57
C MET A 181 4.67 -2.21 -25.32
N ALA A 182 3.92 -2.94 -24.48
CA ALA A 182 2.53 -2.65 -24.14
C ALA A 182 2.36 -1.91 -22.80
N GLY A 183 3.44 -1.73 -22.02
CA GLY A 183 3.50 -0.89 -20.81
C GLY A 183 2.69 -1.43 -19.62
N HIS A 184 2.50 -2.74 -19.52
CA HIS A 184 1.71 -3.37 -18.45
C HIS A 184 2.20 -4.78 -18.12
N ALA A 185 1.90 -5.24 -16.91
CA ALA A 185 1.99 -6.65 -16.56
C ALA A 185 0.68 -7.36 -16.92
N LEU A 186 0.76 -8.48 -17.64
CA LEU A 186 -0.37 -9.39 -17.81
C LEU A 186 -0.39 -10.36 -16.63
N ILE A 187 -1.44 -10.28 -15.82
CA ILE A 187 -1.73 -11.21 -14.74
C ILE A 187 -2.53 -12.40 -15.30
N THR A 188 -2.24 -13.62 -14.83
CA THR A 188 -3.09 -14.79 -15.04
C THR A 188 -3.21 -15.62 -13.76
N LEU A 189 -4.46 -15.86 -13.34
CA LEU A 189 -4.83 -16.72 -12.23
C LEU A 189 -5.37 -18.04 -12.78
N ASP A 190 -4.88 -19.15 -12.24
CA ASP A 190 -5.34 -20.51 -12.51
C ASP A 190 -5.97 -21.07 -11.22
N VAL A 191 -7.23 -21.50 -11.24
CA VAL A 191 -7.90 -22.01 -10.03
C VAL A 191 -8.88 -23.16 -10.30
N PHE A 192 -8.75 -24.23 -9.51
CA PHE A 192 -9.66 -25.39 -9.53
C PHE A 192 -9.64 -26.16 -8.20
N THR A 193 -10.67 -26.96 -7.95
CA THR A 193 -10.70 -27.95 -6.86
C THR A 193 -10.49 -29.35 -7.43
N SER A 194 -10.01 -30.33 -6.66
CA SER A 194 -9.78 -31.71 -7.15
C SER A 194 -10.62 -32.80 -6.44
N GLY A 195 -11.87 -32.44 -6.13
CA GLY A 195 -12.72 -33.16 -5.18
C GLY A 195 -12.54 -32.58 -3.78
N GLU A 196 -13.48 -31.70 -3.40
CA GLU A 196 -13.73 -31.12 -2.07
C GLU A 196 -12.53 -30.55 -1.28
N VAL A 197 -12.62 -29.25 -0.91
CA VAL A 197 -11.49 -28.53 -0.32
C VAL A 197 -11.28 -28.89 1.16
N ILE A 198 -10.12 -29.49 1.45
CA ILE A 198 -9.68 -29.91 2.78
C ILE A 198 -8.79 -28.82 3.38
N THR A 199 -9.38 -27.86 4.09
CA THR A 199 -8.56 -26.90 4.87
C THR A 199 -7.86 -27.59 6.05
N SER A 200 -6.70 -27.05 6.43
CA SER A 200 -5.78 -27.69 7.40
C SER A 200 -6.50 -28.15 8.67
N GLN A 201 -6.26 -29.41 9.02
CA GLN A 201 -7.14 -30.20 9.87
C GLN A 201 -7.13 -29.74 11.34
N VAL A 202 -8.31 -29.40 11.86
CA VAL A 202 -8.73 -29.95 13.15
C VAL A 202 -9.84 -30.94 12.83
N PRO A 203 -9.59 -32.26 12.93
CA PRO A 203 -10.64 -33.24 12.65
C PRO A 203 -11.76 -33.05 13.67
N VAL A 204 -12.99 -32.88 13.17
CA VAL A 204 -14.16 -32.57 14.00
C VAL A 204 -14.83 -33.88 14.42
N PRO A 205 -14.98 -34.16 15.73
CA PRO A 205 -15.72 -35.33 16.18
C PRO A 205 -17.18 -35.31 15.71
N THR A 206 -17.71 -36.48 15.36
CA THR A 206 -19.02 -36.63 14.69
C THR A 206 -19.92 -37.56 15.49
N ASP A 207 -21.18 -37.16 15.65
CA ASP A 207 -22.24 -37.97 16.25
C ASP A 207 -23.20 -38.44 15.15
N ILE A 208 -23.35 -39.76 15.02
CA ILE A 208 -24.03 -40.42 13.90
C ILE A 208 -25.17 -41.29 14.44
N CYS A 209 -26.40 -41.02 14.01
CA CYS A 209 -27.56 -41.88 14.30
C CYS A 209 -27.96 -42.68 13.05
N LEU A 210 -27.77 -44.00 13.10
CA LEU A 210 -28.23 -44.94 12.08
C LEU A 210 -29.70 -45.31 12.37
N VAL A 211 -30.61 -45.03 11.44
CA VAL A 211 -32.06 -45.28 11.58
C VAL A 211 -32.47 -46.35 10.57
N LEU A 212 -32.55 -47.60 11.04
CA LEU A 212 -32.54 -48.78 10.19
C LEU A 212 -33.91 -49.47 10.14
N ASP A 213 -34.49 -49.54 8.95
CA ASP A 213 -35.73 -50.27 8.68
C ASP A 213 -35.55 -51.79 8.84
N GLN A 214 -36.55 -52.44 9.45
CA GLN A 214 -36.65 -53.87 9.73
C GLN A 214 -38.09 -54.39 9.44
N SER A 215 -38.86 -53.68 8.62
CA SER A 215 -40.18 -54.05 8.11
C SER A 215 -40.18 -55.35 7.29
N GLY A 216 -41.35 -55.86 6.91
CA GLY A 216 -41.46 -57.12 6.16
C GLY A 216 -40.81 -57.11 4.77
N SER A 217 -40.76 -55.97 4.10
CA SER A 217 -40.16 -55.81 2.77
C SER A 217 -38.63 -55.98 2.78
N MET A 218 -37.97 -55.62 3.88
CA MET A 218 -36.52 -55.81 4.08
C MET A 218 -36.04 -57.28 3.98
N ALA A 219 -36.95 -58.26 3.96
CA ALA A 219 -36.65 -59.67 3.68
C ALA A 219 -36.60 -60.01 2.18
N TYR A 220 -36.99 -59.10 1.28
CA TYR A 220 -37.02 -59.30 -0.17
C TYR A 220 -35.61 -59.33 -0.80
N ALA A 221 -35.55 -59.78 -2.05
CA ALA A 221 -34.31 -59.89 -2.81
C ALA A 221 -33.69 -58.52 -3.16
N PHE A 222 -32.37 -58.49 -3.26
CA PHE A 222 -31.57 -57.33 -3.64
C PHE A 222 -30.31 -57.84 -4.34
N GLY A 223 -30.32 -57.84 -5.69
CA GLY A 223 -29.36 -58.60 -6.48
C GLY A 223 -29.35 -60.08 -6.09
N THR A 224 -28.21 -60.58 -5.61
CA THR A 224 -27.98 -61.98 -5.22
C THR A 224 -28.25 -62.30 -3.74
N THR A 225 -28.69 -61.32 -2.94
CA THR A 225 -28.89 -61.44 -1.49
C THR A 225 -30.24 -60.85 -1.07
N THR A 226 -30.50 -60.68 0.23
CA THR A 226 -31.67 -59.93 0.72
C THR A 226 -31.32 -58.48 1.07
N ARG A 227 -32.32 -57.60 1.03
CA ARG A 227 -32.20 -56.18 1.39
C ARG A 227 -31.57 -55.98 2.77
N GLN A 228 -32.01 -56.72 3.79
CA GLN A 228 -31.39 -56.72 5.13
C GLN A 228 -29.95 -57.25 5.15
N ALA A 229 -29.63 -58.29 4.37
CA ALA A 229 -28.28 -58.85 4.35
C ALA A 229 -27.27 -57.88 3.68
N ALA A 230 -27.67 -57.19 2.61
CA ALA A 230 -26.88 -56.11 2.02
C ALA A 230 -26.68 -54.94 3.00
N LEU A 231 -27.76 -54.52 3.68
CA LEU A 231 -27.69 -53.49 4.73
C LEU A 231 -26.69 -53.84 5.83
N LYS A 232 -26.71 -55.10 6.32
CA LYS A 232 -25.76 -55.55 7.36
C LYS A 232 -24.32 -55.36 6.91
N THR A 233 -23.97 -55.80 5.69
CA THR A 233 -22.62 -55.66 5.15
C THR A 233 -22.22 -54.18 5.01
N ALA A 234 -23.04 -53.36 4.36
CA ALA A 234 -22.70 -51.96 4.08
C ALA A 234 -22.59 -51.13 5.38
N VAL A 235 -23.47 -51.36 6.36
CA VAL A 235 -23.39 -50.68 7.67
C VAL A 235 -22.20 -51.18 8.50
N ILE A 236 -21.80 -52.45 8.41
CA ILE A 236 -20.58 -52.93 9.07
C ILE A 236 -19.35 -52.27 8.44
N ASN A 237 -19.29 -52.16 7.11
CA ASN A 237 -18.22 -51.45 6.40
C ASN A 237 -18.17 -49.97 6.80
N PHE A 238 -19.31 -49.29 6.88
CA PHE A 238 -19.41 -47.92 7.37
C PHE A 238 -18.88 -47.76 8.81
N ILE A 239 -19.28 -48.65 9.74
CA ILE A 239 -18.78 -48.62 11.13
C ILE A 239 -17.26 -48.83 11.17
N ASN A 240 -16.71 -49.69 10.31
CA ASN A 240 -15.26 -49.90 10.20
C ASN A 240 -14.53 -48.67 9.65
N ALA A 241 -15.11 -47.98 8.66
CA ALA A 241 -14.55 -46.74 8.12
C ALA A 241 -14.53 -45.63 9.18
N VAL A 242 -15.65 -45.41 9.90
CA VAL A 242 -15.75 -44.43 10.99
C VAL A 242 -14.78 -44.76 12.14
N GLU A 243 -14.61 -46.03 12.51
CA GLU A 243 -13.61 -46.46 13.51
C GLU A 243 -12.17 -46.22 13.01
N THR A 244 -11.90 -46.50 11.73
CA THR A 244 -10.58 -46.26 11.12
C THR A 244 -10.24 -44.77 11.11
N ASN A 245 -11.20 -43.92 10.74
CA ASN A 245 -11.01 -42.48 10.73
C ASN A 245 -10.82 -41.92 12.15
N ALA A 246 -11.65 -42.36 13.11
CA ALA A 246 -11.51 -42.01 14.52
C ALA A 246 -10.10 -42.27 15.08
N VAL A 247 -9.52 -43.44 14.74
CA VAL A 247 -8.16 -43.81 15.13
C VAL A 247 -7.10 -43.00 14.39
N ALA A 248 -7.23 -42.83 13.07
CA ALA A 248 -6.26 -42.09 12.25
C ALA A 248 -6.17 -40.61 12.66
N ASN A 249 -7.33 -39.98 12.90
CA ASN A 249 -7.46 -38.57 13.22
C ASN A 249 -7.51 -38.26 14.74
N SER A 250 -7.42 -39.28 15.61
CA SER A 250 -7.49 -39.14 17.08
C SER A 250 -8.76 -38.45 17.60
N VAL A 251 -9.93 -38.76 17.01
CA VAL A 251 -11.24 -38.18 17.37
C VAL A 251 -12.24 -39.24 17.84
N ASP A 252 -13.20 -38.83 18.68
CA ASP A 252 -14.17 -39.74 19.29
C ASP A 252 -15.51 -39.75 18.53
N HIS A 253 -15.54 -40.19 17.26
CA HIS A 253 -16.81 -40.36 16.53
C HIS A 253 -17.74 -41.32 17.29
N LYS A 254 -19.04 -40.98 17.40
CA LYS A 254 -20.02 -41.77 18.15
C LYS A 254 -21.11 -42.29 17.24
N ILE A 255 -21.44 -43.57 17.38
CA ILE A 255 -22.53 -44.21 16.65
C ILE A 255 -23.66 -44.58 17.62
N GLY A 256 -24.86 -44.10 17.30
CA GLY A 256 -26.13 -44.53 17.86
C GLY A 256 -26.92 -45.33 16.81
N ILE A 257 -27.74 -46.28 17.26
CA ILE A 257 -28.51 -47.17 16.39
C ILE A 257 -29.96 -47.20 16.84
N VAL A 258 -30.86 -46.86 15.92
CA VAL A 258 -32.31 -47.06 15.97
C VAL A 258 -32.68 -48.13 14.98
N THR A 259 -33.55 -49.08 15.37
CA THR A 259 -34.22 -49.98 14.44
C THR A 259 -35.72 -49.72 14.47
N PHE A 260 -36.41 -49.76 13.33
CA PHE A 260 -37.87 -49.60 13.29
C PHE A 260 -38.56 -50.58 12.35
N ALA A 261 -39.78 -50.95 12.69
CA ALA A 261 -40.75 -51.64 11.85
C ALA A 261 -42.13 -51.05 12.17
N SER A 262 -43.12 -51.84 12.62
CA SER A 262 -44.40 -51.31 13.13
C SER A 262 -44.22 -50.34 14.32
N SER A 263 -43.14 -50.51 15.08
CA SER A 263 -42.67 -49.62 16.14
C SER A 263 -41.14 -49.48 16.08
N SER A 264 -40.60 -48.47 16.75
CA SER A 264 -39.16 -48.24 16.86
C SER A 264 -38.55 -48.84 18.13
N SER A 265 -37.23 -48.96 18.14
CA SER A 265 -36.40 -49.32 19.30
C SER A 265 -35.01 -48.72 19.14
N ILE A 266 -34.59 -47.91 20.12
CA ILE A 266 -33.18 -47.54 20.29
C ILE A 266 -32.44 -48.81 20.72
N ARG A 267 -31.38 -49.16 19.99
CA ARG A 267 -30.48 -50.29 20.29
C ARG A 267 -29.19 -49.83 20.96
N GLN A 268 -28.73 -48.64 20.59
CA GLN A 268 -27.52 -48.01 21.12
C GLN A 268 -27.71 -46.48 21.10
N TYR A 269 -27.45 -45.82 22.23
CA TYR A 269 -27.24 -44.36 22.27
C TYR A 269 -25.83 -44.03 21.77
N LEU A 270 -25.57 -42.77 21.40
CA LEU A 270 -24.28 -42.30 20.88
C LEU A 270 -23.09 -42.80 21.73
N SER A 271 -22.30 -43.71 21.16
CA SER A 271 -21.17 -44.36 21.83
C SER A 271 -20.01 -44.60 20.86
N VAL A 272 -18.78 -44.61 21.38
CA VAL A 272 -17.55 -45.02 20.67
C VAL A 272 -17.38 -46.55 20.64
N ASP A 273 -18.32 -47.32 21.19
CA ASP A 273 -18.29 -48.79 21.15
C ASP A 273 -18.75 -49.31 19.78
N TYR A 274 -17.85 -49.26 18.81
CA TYR A 274 -18.01 -49.82 17.47
C TYR A 274 -18.14 -51.36 17.50
N GLY A 275 -17.62 -52.02 18.55
CA GLY A 275 -17.76 -53.45 18.78
C GLY A 275 -19.21 -53.83 19.07
N ALA A 276 -19.84 -53.17 20.04
CA ALA A 276 -21.27 -53.31 20.32
C ALA A 276 -22.13 -52.94 19.10
N ALA A 277 -21.80 -51.85 18.39
CA ALA A 277 -22.48 -51.46 17.16
C ALA A 277 -22.49 -52.59 16.12
N ARG A 278 -21.31 -53.17 15.80
CA ARG A 278 -21.20 -54.33 14.90
C ARG A 278 -21.98 -55.55 15.41
N THR A 279 -21.98 -55.82 16.71
CA THR A 279 -22.75 -56.93 17.29
C THR A 279 -24.25 -56.72 17.15
N ILE A 280 -24.76 -55.49 17.33
CA ILE A 280 -26.17 -55.13 17.12
C ILE A 280 -26.57 -55.36 15.66
N ILE A 281 -25.77 -54.89 14.69
CA ILE A 281 -26.06 -55.02 13.25
C ILE A 281 -26.04 -56.48 12.79
N ASN A 282 -25.04 -57.27 13.19
CA ASN A 282 -25.03 -58.71 12.92
C ASN A 282 -26.24 -59.41 13.55
N GLY A 283 -26.58 -59.04 14.79
CA GLY A 283 -27.65 -59.63 15.60
C GLY A 283 -29.08 -59.23 15.24
N LEU A 284 -29.31 -58.41 14.21
CA LEU A 284 -30.67 -58.09 13.75
C LEU A 284 -31.40 -59.36 13.31
N GLY A 285 -32.61 -59.58 13.86
CA GLY A 285 -33.45 -60.76 13.59
C GLY A 285 -34.15 -60.73 12.24
N THR A 286 -35.10 -61.64 12.00
CA THR A 286 -35.87 -61.67 10.74
C THR A 286 -36.72 -60.40 10.57
N PRO A 287 -36.64 -59.68 9.43
CA PRO A 287 -37.46 -58.50 9.18
C PRO A 287 -38.96 -58.84 9.17
N SER A 288 -39.78 -57.99 9.82
CA SER A 288 -41.23 -58.20 9.93
C SER A 288 -41.97 -56.96 10.45
N GLY A 289 -43.19 -56.73 9.96
CA GLY A 289 -44.05 -55.61 10.36
C GLY A 289 -44.19 -54.55 9.26
N ALA A 290 -44.88 -53.45 9.59
CA ALA A 290 -45.04 -52.29 8.73
C ALA A 290 -43.82 -51.35 8.79
N THR A 291 -43.85 -50.23 8.08
CA THR A 291 -42.72 -49.29 7.94
C THR A 291 -43.01 -47.96 8.64
N ASN A 292 -42.95 -47.94 9.97
CA ASN A 292 -43.27 -46.77 10.78
C ASN A 292 -42.09 -45.79 10.88
N ALA A 293 -41.75 -45.17 9.74
CA ALA A 293 -40.67 -44.18 9.63
C ALA A 293 -40.80 -43.03 10.65
N GLY A 294 -42.04 -42.61 10.97
CA GLY A 294 -42.31 -41.56 11.95
C GLY A 294 -41.77 -41.90 13.34
N ALA A 295 -41.98 -43.13 13.81
CA ALA A 295 -41.43 -43.63 15.06
C ALA A 295 -39.91 -43.82 15.02
N GLY A 296 -39.36 -44.23 13.87
CA GLY A 296 -37.92 -44.30 13.62
C GLY A 296 -37.24 -42.94 13.84
N MET A 297 -37.70 -41.90 13.13
CA MET A 297 -37.15 -40.55 13.25
C MET A 297 -37.43 -39.88 14.60
N ALA A 298 -38.56 -40.18 15.25
CA ALA A 298 -38.80 -39.74 16.63
C ALA A 298 -37.74 -40.30 17.60
N SER A 299 -37.32 -41.54 17.40
CA SER A 299 -36.29 -42.18 18.23
C SER A 299 -34.89 -41.66 17.89
N ALA A 300 -34.67 -41.22 16.66
CA ALA A 300 -33.43 -40.57 16.24
C ALA A 300 -33.23 -39.21 16.93
N ILE A 301 -34.30 -38.44 17.17
CA ILE A 301 -34.25 -37.24 18.02
C ILE A 301 -33.71 -37.59 19.41
N THR A 302 -34.29 -38.60 20.08
CA THR A 302 -33.85 -39.03 21.42
C THR A 302 -32.42 -39.59 21.47
N VAL A 303 -31.89 -40.10 20.36
CA VAL A 303 -30.45 -40.46 20.25
C VAL A 303 -29.58 -39.20 20.09
N MET A 304 -29.99 -38.26 19.25
CA MET A 304 -29.23 -37.03 18.96
C MET A 304 -29.35 -35.96 20.05
N GLU A 305 -30.31 -36.05 20.96
CA GLU A 305 -30.35 -35.31 22.24
C GLU A 305 -29.11 -35.59 23.11
N GLY A 306 -28.44 -36.73 22.92
CA GLY A 306 -27.18 -37.06 23.57
C GLY A 306 -25.92 -36.42 22.93
N SER A 307 -26.07 -35.68 21.82
CA SER A 307 -24.95 -35.05 21.10
C SER A 307 -24.54 -33.73 21.77
N SER A 308 -23.26 -33.58 22.09
CA SER A 308 -22.75 -32.35 22.71
C SER A 308 -22.43 -31.26 21.67
N THR A 309 -22.44 -30.00 22.11
CA THR A 309 -22.01 -28.85 21.29
C THR A 309 -20.60 -29.02 20.75
N GLY A 310 -20.33 -28.48 19.56
CA GLY A 310 -18.99 -28.50 18.96
C GLY A 310 -18.67 -29.78 18.16
N ARG A 311 -19.69 -30.51 17.72
CA ARG A 311 -19.57 -31.80 17.00
C ARG A 311 -20.43 -31.80 15.75
N ASN A 312 -19.95 -32.44 14.69
CA ASN A 312 -20.74 -32.69 13.48
C ASN A 312 -21.88 -33.67 13.81
N LYS A 313 -23.07 -33.48 13.23
CA LYS A 313 -24.26 -34.29 13.52
C LYS A 313 -24.82 -34.89 12.24
N ILE A 314 -24.97 -36.22 12.21
CA ILE A 314 -25.44 -36.96 11.04
C ILE A 314 -26.55 -37.92 11.46
N VAL A 315 -27.63 -37.96 10.68
CA VAL A 315 -28.67 -39.00 10.79
C VAL A 315 -28.81 -39.67 9.43
N ILE A 316 -28.63 -40.98 9.37
CA ILE A 316 -28.77 -41.78 8.15
C ILE A 316 -30.02 -42.64 8.32
N MET A 317 -31.11 -42.28 7.65
CA MET A 317 -32.30 -43.15 7.56
C MET A 317 -32.19 -44.06 6.35
N PHE A 318 -32.27 -45.36 6.60
CA PHE A 318 -32.28 -46.40 5.58
C PHE A 318 -33.64 -47.10 5.56
N THR A 319 -34.26 -47.23 4.39
CA THR A 319 -35.55 -47.92 4.21
C THR A 319 -35.73 -48.51 2.81
N ASP A 320 -36.53 -49.57 2.72
CA ASP A 320 -36.90 -50.21 1.45
C ASP A 320 -38.37 -49.99 1.04
N GLY A 321 -39.00 -48.94 1.56
CA GLY A 321 -40.21 -48.39 0.95
C GLY A 321 -41.05 -47.47 1.84
N VAL A 322 -41.89 -46.68 1.18
CA VAL A 322 -43.28 -46.36 1.58
C VAL A 322 -43.58 -46.42 3.10
N PRO A 323 -43.70 -45.27 3.78
CA PRO A 323 -44.14 -45.23 5.19
C PRO A 323 -45.54 -45.82 5.37
N THR A 324 -45.70 -46.80 6.26
CA THR A 324 -46.97 -47.55 6.45
C THR A 324 -47.30 -47.85 7.92
N THR A 325 -48.60 -48.06 8.16
CA THR A 325 -49.16 -48.74 9.36
C THR A 325 -49.89 -50.04 8.98
N GLY A 326 -49.59 -50.59 7.81
CA GLY A 326 -50.40 -51.61 7.12
C GLY A 326 -49.78 -51.97 5.78
N THR A 327 -50.59 -52.01 4.71
CA THR A 327 -50.20 -52.52 3.38
C THR A 327 -50.07 -51.45 2.28
N ALA A 328 -50.15 -50.16 2.63
CA ALA A 328 -50.22 -49.05 1.67
C ALA A 328 -49.73 -47.74 2.31
N PHE A 329 -49.19 -46.83 1.49
CA PHE A 329 -48.62 -45.53 1.89
C PHE A 329 -49.57 -44.74 2.80
N ASN A 330 -49.07 -44.37 3.98
CA ASN A 330 -49.77 -43.59 4.99
C ASN A 330 -49.12 -42.21 5.14
N VAL A 331 -49.78 -41.20 4.56
CA VAL A 331 -49.37 -39.78 4.57
C VAL A 331 -49.04 -39.30 5.98
N THR A 332 -49.85 -39.62 7.00
CA THR A 332 -49.61 -39.16 8.38
C THR A 332 -48.30 -39.73 8.97
N VAL A 333 -47.88 -40.93 8.58
CA VAL A 333 -46.58 -41.50 9.01
C VAL A 333 -45.43 -40.80 8.29
N ALA A 334 -45.58 -40.55 7.00
CA ALA A 334 -44.59 -39.85 6.19
C ALA A 334 -44.39 -38.40 6.68
N ASP A 335 -45.49 -37.66 6.91
CA ASP A 335 -45.46 -36.30 7.45
C ASP A 335 -44.83 -36.27 8.85
N THR A 336 -45.15 -37.23 9.72
CA THR A 336 -44.51 -37.34 11.05
C THR A 336 -43.00 -37.55 10.93
N ALA A 337 -42.55 -38.37 9.98
CA ALA A 337 -41.12 -38.58 9.73
C ALA A 337 -40.44 -37.32 9.16
N VAL A 338 -41.04 -36.62 8.21
CA VAL A 338 -40.52 -35.35 7.66
C VAL A 338 -40.45 -34.28 8.75
N ASN A 339 -41.49 -34.12 9.59
CA ASN A 339 -41.46 -33.16 10.70
C ASN A 339 -40.36 -33.48 11.72
N ASN A 340 -40.17 -34.77 12.07
CA ASN A 340 -39.09 -35.18 12.97
C ASN A 340 -37.71 -34.96 12.33
N ALA A 341 -37.56 -35.19 11.02
CA ALA A 341 -36.36 -34.84 10.28
C ALA A 341 -36.13 -33.32 10.23
N ARG A 342 -37.18 -32.49 10.14
CA ARG A 342 -37.07 -31.04 10.27
C ARG A 342 -36.54 -30.64 11.65
N THR A 343 -37.00 -31.26 12.73
CA THR A 343 -36.45 -31.03 14.08
C THR A 343 -34.94 -31.35 14.13
N LEU A 344 -34.51 -32.47 13.53
CA LEU A 344 -33.09 -32.86 13.44
C LEU A 344 -32.27 -31.86 12.61
N LYS A 345 -32.77 -31.44 11.44
CA LYS A 345 -32.16 -30.44 10.55
C LYS A 345 -32.04 -29.08 11.26
N GLN A 346 -33.08 -28.62 11.93
CA GLN A 346 -33.06 -27.41 12.77
C GLN A 346 -32.13 -27.52 14.00
N GLY A 347 -31.88 -28.74 14.49
CA GLY A 347 -30.90 -29.05 15.54
C GLY A 347 -29.43 -29.12 15.06
N GLY A 348 -29.17 -28.75 13.80
CA GLY A 348 -27.85 -28.75 13.16
C GLY A 348 -27.42 -30.10 12.58
N SER A 349 -28.36 -31.03 12.33
CA SER A 349 -28.03 -32.37 11.81
C SER A 349 -28.17 -32.46 10.30
N THR A 350 -27.16 -32.99 9.62
CA THR A 350 -27.29 -33.50 8.25
C THR A 350 -28.16 -34.74 8.26
N VAL A 351 -29.21 -34.80 7.42
CA VAL A 351 -30.09 -35.97 7.31
C VAL A 351 -29.94 -36.59 5.93
N PHE A 352 -29.30 -37.75 5.86
CA PHE A 352 -29.26 -38.61 4.69
C PHE A 352 -30.44 -39.58 4.69
N ALA A 353 -31.06 -39.75 3.52
CA ALA A 353 -32.09 -40.74 3.26
C ALA A 353 -31.58 -41.72 2.21
N VAL A 354 -31.62 -43.02 2.50
CA VAL A 354 -31.14 -44.08 1.60
C VAL A 354 -32.30 -45.00 1.24
N GLY A 355 -32.69 -44.98 -0.04
CA GLY A 355 -33.81 -45.74 -0.60
C GLY A 355 -33.35 -46.90 -1.46
N ILE A 356 -33.82 -48.11 -1.16
CA ILE A 356 -33.52 -49.33 -1.94
C ILE A 356 -34.80 -50.07 -2.39
N PHE A 357 -35.87 -49.30 -2.60
CA PHE A 357 -37.10 -49.79 -3.21
C PHE A 357 -37.04 -49.73 -4.74
N ASP A 358 -37.81 -50.58 -5.40
CA ASP A 358 -37.89 -50.63 -6.86
C ASP A 358 -38.57 -49.33 -7.34
N GLY A 359 -37.95 -48.64 -8.29
CA GLY A 359 -38.32 -47.27 -8.69
C GLY A 359 -37.83 -46.14 -7.77
N ALA A 360 -36.88 -46.37 -6.85
CA ALA A 360 -36.24 -45.29 -6.10
C ALA A 360 -35.39 -44.40 -7.02
N ASP A 361 -35.71 -43.11 -7.07
CA ASP A 361 -35.04 -42.08 -7.87
C ASP A 361 -35.15 -40.69 -7.20
N PRO A 362 -34.03 -40.08 -6.74
CA PRO A 362 -33.96 -38.73 -6.21
C PRO A 362 -34.40 -37.59 -7.13
N ASP A 363 -34.38 -37.75 -8.45
CA ASP A 363 -34.85 -36.68 -9.37
C ASP A 363 -36.40 -36.56 -9.36
N VAL A 364 -37.12 -37.55 -8.80
CA VAL A 364 -38.58 -37.62 -8.83
C VAL A 364 -39.23 -37.01 -7.58
N MET A 365 -40.21 -36.14 -7.81
CA MET A 365 -41.00 -35.47 -6.75
C MET A 365 -42.53 -35.63 -6.89
N TYR A 366 -43.02 -36.26 -7.96
CA TYR A 366 -44.44 -36.46 -8.29
C TYR A 366 -44.59 -37.48 -9.43
N GLY A 367 -45.82 -37.95 -9.69
CA GLY A 367 -46.09 -38.94 -10.75
C GLY A 367 -46.29 -38.30 -12.12
N ASP A 368 -45.20 -37.97 -12.81
CA ASP A 368 -45.20 -37.37 -14.15
C ASP A 368 -45.27 -38.40 -15.29
N TYR A 369 -45.47 -37.92 -16.52
CA TYR A 369 -45.63 -38.77 -17.70
C TYR A 369 -44.32 -39.41 -18.15
N ASP A 370 -43.19 -38.71 -18.07
CA ASP A 370 -41.93 -39.17 -18.66
C ASP A 370 -41.38 -40.35 -17.87
N HIS A 371 -41.43 -40.29 -16.53
CA HIS A 371 -41.06 -41.40 -15.65
C HIS A 371 -42.15 -42.49 -15.52
N TYR A 372 -43.45 -42.16 -15.62
CA TYR A 372 -44.54 -43.09 -15.26
C TYR A 372 -45.53 -43.50 -16.37
N HIS A 373 -45.38 -43.10 -17.63
CA HIS A 373 -46.32 -43.48 -18.71
C HIS A 373 -46.54 -45.00 -18.82
N ALA A 374 -45.49 -45.81 -18.62
CA ALA A 374 -45.56 -47.27 -18.68
C ALA A 374 -46.55 -47.87 -17.66
N TYR A 375 -46.70 -47.26 -16.48
CA TYR A 375 -47.59 -47.76 -15.43
C TYR A 375 -49.07 -47.47 -15.72
N SER A 376 -49.41 -46.80 -16.81
CA SER A 376 -50.79 -46.48 -17.21
C SER A 376 -51.57 -45.72 -16.13
N PHE A 377 -51.01 -44.62 -15.63
CA PHE A 377 -51.78 -43.67 -14.82
C PHE A 377 -52.85 -42.99 -15.70
N TYR A 378 -53.96 -42.59 -15.07
CA TYR A 378 -55.09 -41.92 -15.71
C TYR A 378 -54.98 -40.39 -15.60
N THR A 379 -54.39 -39.88 -14.52
CA THR A 379 -53.84 -38.51 -14.47
C THR A 379 -52.35 -38.58 -14.12
N TYR A 380 -51.57 -37.68 -14.73
CA TYR A 380 -50.17 -37.40 -14.39
C TYR A 380 -50.06 -35.99 -13.81
N SER A 381 -49.04 -35.76 -12.97
CA SER A 381 -48.72 -34.45 -12.41
C SER A 381 -47.46 -33.87 -13.06
N ASP A 382 -47.44 -32.56 -13.29
CA ASP A 382 -46.26 -31.83 -13.78
C ASP A 382 -45.53 -31.06 -12.67
N GLY A 383 -45.96 -31.23 -11.41
CA GLY A 383 -45.43 -30.49 -10.26
C GLY A 383 -46.02 -29.09 -10.06
N THR A 384 -47.00 -28.65 -10.85
CA THR A 384 -47.65 -27.33 -10.73
C THR A 384 -48.97 -27.38 -9.94
N SER A 385 -49.51 -26.20 -9.62
CA SER A 385 -50.85 -26.02 -9.07
C SER A 385 -51.99 -26.48 -9.99
N ASP A 386 -51.71 -26.55 -11.30
CA ASP A 386 -52.73 -26.71 -12.34
C ASP A 386 -52.89 -28.20 -12.71
N HIS A 387 -51.80 -28.97 -12.60
CA HIS A 387 -51.81 -30.44 -12.66
C HIS A 387 -51.23 -31.08 -11.37
N PRO A 388 -51.88 -30.91 -10.20
CA PRO A 388 -51.33 -31.26 -8.89
C PRO A 388 -51.48 -32.75 -8.51
N ARG A 389 -52.01 -33.62 -9.38
CA ARG A 389 -52.41 -34.99 -9.01
C ARG A 389 -51.91 -36.07 -9.96
N TRP A 390 -51.66 -37.25 -9.42
CA TRP A 390 -51.50 -38.48 -10.20
C TRP A 390 -52.39 -39.59 -9.63
N ASP A 391 -53.01 -40.38 -10.50
CA ASP A 391 -53.95 -41.44 -10.09
C ASP A 391 -54.03 -42.60 -11.10
N LYS A 392 -54.30 -43.82 -10.62
CA LYS A 392 -54.43 -45.04 -11.43
C LYS A 392 -55.74 -45.78 -11.11
N GLN A 393 -56.36 -46.37 -12.12
CA GLN A 393 -57.64 -47.06 -11.97
C GLN A 393 -57.51 -48.33 -11.12
N VAL A 394 -58.42 -48.52 -10.17
CA VAL A 394 -58.48 -49.66 -9.23
C VAL A 394 -59.87 -50.31 -9.22
N ASN A 395 -59.95 -51.56 -8.75
CA ASN A 395 -61.15 -52.40 -8.86
C ASN A 395 -62.26 -52.10 -7.82
N SER A 396 -61.99 -51.28 -6.80
CA SER A 396 -62.99 -50.89 -5.78
C SER A 396 -62.66 -49.54 -5.14
N SER A 397 -63.63 -48.94 -4.44
CA SER A 397 -63.45 -47.69 -3.67
C SER A 397 -62.58 -47.84 -2.41
N THR A 398 -61.94 -48.99 -2.21
CA THR A 398 -60.97 -49.27 -1.15
C THR A 398 -59.77 -50.05 -1.68
N GLY A 399 -59.60 -50.10 -3.01
CA GLY A 399 -58.43 -50.70 -3.64
C GLY A 399 -57.28 -49.71 -3.67
N THR A 400 -56.07 -50.20 -3.44
CA THR A 400 -54.83 -49.42 -3.52
C THR A 400 -53.94 -49.97 -4.63
N SER A 401 -53.20 -49.10 -5.32
CA SER A 401 -52.14 -49.49 -6.25
C SER A 401 -50.78 -49.16 -5.64
N THR A 402 -49.79 -50.04 -5.81
CA THR A 402 -48.38 -49.80 -5.45
C THR A 402 -47.71 -48.80 -6.36
N ASP A 403 -48.16 -48.72 -7.62
CA ASP A 403 -47.50 -47.94 -8.68
C ASP A 403 -47.56 -46.44 -8.38
N VAL A 404 -48.69 -45.97 -7.86
CA VAL A 404 -48.89 -44.57 -7.45
C VAL A 404 -48.15 -44.22 -6.14
N GLU A 405 -47.62 -45.21 -5.41
CA GLU A 405 -46.85 -45.00 -4.18
C GLU A 405 -45.36 -44.78 -4.44
N ILE A 406 -44.82 -45.16 -5.60
CA ILE A 406 -43.41 -44.94 -5.97
C ILE A 406 -43.07 -43.43 -6.05
N PRO A 407 -43.84 -42.57 -6.76
CA PRO A 407 -43.57 -41.13 -6.74
C PRO A 407 -43.81 -40.50 -5.35
N ALA A 408 -44.74 -41.04 -4.56
CA ALA A 408 -44.98 -40.59 -3.19
C ALA A 408 -43.80 -40.93 -2.27
N ALA A 409 -43.15 -42.09 -2.47
CA ALA A 409 -41.97 -42.53 -1.74
C ALA A 409 -40.73 -41.69 -2.10
N ASN A 410 -40.48 -41.42 -3.39
CA ASN A 410 -39.40 -40.55 -3.83
C ASN A 410 -39.55 -39.12 -3.28
N ARG A 411 -40.76 -38.55 -3.37
CA ARG A 411 -41.08 -37.25 -2.75
C ARG A 411 -40.87 -37.26 -1.23
N PHE A 412 -41.31 -38.31 -0.54
CA PHE A 412 -41.10 -38.46 0.89
C PHE A 412 -39.60 -38.48 1.26
N MET A 413 -38.79 -39.30 0.59
CA MET A 413 -37.35 -39.42 0.87
C MET A 413 -36.60 -38.11 0.61
N ASN A 414 -36.94 -37.41 -0.48
CA ASN A 414 -36.43 -36.07 -0.77
C ASN A 414 -36.69 -35.07 0.37
N LEU A 415 -37.95 -34.97 0.82
CA LEU A 415 -38.35 -34.00 1.87
C LEU A 415 -37.90 -34.39 3.28
N LEU A 416 -37.74 -35.69 3.53
CA LEU A 416 -37.11 -36.25 4.73
C LEU A 416 -35.64 -35.81 4.80
N SER A 417 -34.89 -35.99 3.72
CA SER A 417 -33.45 -35.68 3.63
C SER A 417 -33.15 -34.17 3.74
N SER A 418 -31.87 -33.83 3.81
CA SER A 418 -31.42 -32.44 3.73
C SER A 418 -31.54 -31.79 2.33
N ASN A 419 -32.02 -32.49 1.29
CA ASN A 419 -32.39 -31.87 0.00
C ASN A 419 -33.44 -30.75 0.18
N SER A 420 -34.25 -30.82 1.25
CA SER A 420 -35.04 -29.68 1.74
C SER A 420 -34.77 -29.44 3.23
N SER A 421 -34.26 -28.25 3.56
CA SER A 421 -34.00 -27.85 4.95
C SER A 421 -35.26 -27.47 5.73
N THR A 422 -36.35 -27.11 5.04
CA THR A 422 -37.55 -26.50 5.62
C THR A 422 -38.83 -27.34 5.54
N ALA A 423 -38.87 -28.41 4.73
CA ALA A 423 -40.06 -29.27 4.63
C ALA A 423 -40.52 -29.78 6.02
N ALA A 424 -41.81 -29.63 6.33
CA ALA A 424 -42.41 -30.07 7.59
C ALA A 424 -43.40 -31.24 7.40
N ASN A 425 -43.79 -31.52 6.18
CA ASN A 425 -44.71 -32.59 5.78
C ASN A 425 -44.38 -33.00 4.32
N THR A 426 -45.09 -33.98 3.77
CA THR A 426 -44.89 -34.43 2.37
C THR A 426 -45.57 -33.55 1.32
N GLY A 427 -46.48 -32.68 1.74
CA GLY A 427 -47.33 -31.87 0.87
C GLY A 427 -48.36 -32.68 0.09
N LEU A 428 -48.66 -33.92 0.51
CA LEU A 428 -49.56 -34.84 -0.19
C LEU A 428 -50.88 -35.07 0.56
N THR A 429 -51.90 -35.44 -0.21
CA THR A 429 -53.12 -36.10 0.29
C THR A 429 -53.41 -37.31 -0.57
N ARG A 430 -53.63 -38.48 0.04
CA ARG A 430 -54.11 -39.66 -0.70
C ARG A 430 -55.60 -39.50 -0.99
N THR A 431 -56.02 -39.78 -2.22
CA THR A 431 -57.39 -39.58 -2.69
C THR A 431 -57.92 -40.82 -3.39
N THR A 432 -59.24 -41.06 -3.28
CA THR A 432 -59.92 -42.11 -4.04
C THR A 432 -61.03 -41.49 -4.87
N ILE A 433 -60.79 -41.33 -6.17
CA ILE A 433 -61.74 -40.71 -7.08
C ILE A 433 -62.72 -41.76 -7.58
N THR A 434 -64.02 -41.46 -7.57
CA THR A 434 -65.07 -42.32 -8.17
C THR A 434 -65.68 -41.60 -9.36
N THR A 435 -65.65 -42.21 -10.54
CA THR A 435 -66.30 -41.67 -11.75
C THR A 435 -67.40 -42.62 -12.25
N GLY A 436 -68.33 -42.10 -13.04
CA GLY A 436 -69.46 -42.87 -13.57
C GLY A 436 -70.63 -43.04 -12.57
N SER A 437 -71.53 -43.99 -12.85
CA SER A 437 -72.76 -44.19 -12.06
C SER A 437 -73.35 -45.59 -12.24
N GLY A 438 -74.12 -46.04 -11.24
CA GLY A 438 -74.67 -47.40 -11.18
C GLY A 438 -73.57 -48.47 -11.30
N ASN A 439 -73.78 -49.46 -12.15
CA ASN A 439 -72.82 -50.55 -12.41
C ASN A 439 -71.64 -50.12 -13.30
N LYS A 440 -71.54 -48.85 -13.72
CA LYS A 440 -70.42 -48.28 -14.49
C LYS A 440 -69.51 -47.38 -13.63
N ARG A 441 -69.37 -47.66 -12.33
CA ARG A 441 -68.42 -46.94 -11.48
C ARG A 441 -66.99 -47.39 -11.77
N LYS A 442 -66.11 -46.46 -12.09
CA LYS A 442 -64.66 -46.64 -12.02
C LYS A 442 -64.13 -45.98 -10.74
N TYR A 443 -63.11 -46.58 -10.16
CA TYR A 443 -62.42 -46.06 -8.97
C TYR A 443 -60.96 -45.81 -9.33
N TYR A 444 -60.34 -44.82 -8.73
CA TYR A 444 -58.94 -44.46 -8.95
C TYR A 444 -58.29 -44.17 -7.60
N ASP A 445 -57.11 -44.74 -7.37
CA ASP A 445 -56.27 -44.48 -6.20
C ASP A 445 -55.07 -43.63 -6.64
N GLY A 446 -54.63 -42.71 -5.78
CA GLY A 446 -53.62 -41.73 -6.15
C GLY A 446 -53.41 -40.64 -5.10
N PHE A 447 -52.64 -39.63 -5.48
CA PHE A 447 -52.26 -38.53 -4.60
C PHE A 447 -52.50 -37.18 -5.26
N ASN A 448 -52.82 -36.19 -4.43
CA ASN A 448 -52.92 -34.79 -4.81
C ASN A 448 -51.97 -33.95 -3.95
N ILE A 449 -51.10 -33.19 -4.60
CA ILE A 449 -50.21 -32.20 -3.98
C ILE A 449 -51.05 -31.04 -3.45
N VAL A 450 -50.89 -30.75 -2.16
CA VAL A 450 -51.53 -29.63 -1.45
C VAL A 450 -50.50 -28.61 -0.94
N GLU A 451 -49.23 -28.99 -0.83
CA GLU A 451 -48.11 -28.09 -0.53
C GLU A 451 -46.95 -28.37 -1.49
N PHE A 452 -46.49 -27.32 -2.17
CA PHE A 452 -45.40 -27.40 -3.15
C PHE A 452 -44.08 -27.01 -2.46
N HIS A 453 -43.08 -27.88 -2.57
CA HIS A 453 -41.79 -27.72 -1.92
C HIS A 453 -40.68 -27.73 -2.97
N THR A 454 -39.84 -26.71 -2.95
CA THR A 454 -38.59 -26.67 -3.71
C THR A 454 -37.51 -27.47 -2.97
N LEU A 455 -36.70 -28.22 -3.71
CA LEU A 455 -35.46 -28.78 -3.18
C LEU A 455 -34.38 -27.70 -3.29
N THR A 456 -33.68 -27.44 -2.19
CA THR A 456 -32.64 -26.40 -2.09
C THR A 456 -31.23 -26.97 -2.11
N LYS A 457 -31.09 -28.30 -2.06
CA LYS A 457 -29.83 -29.04 -2.16
C LYS A 457 -30.09 -30.42 -2.82
N SER A 458 -29.01 -31.08 -3.26
CA SER A 458 -29.01 -32.44 -3.82
C SER A 458 -28.01 -33.34 -3.07
N GLY A 459 -28.00 -34.64 -3.35
CA GLY A 459 -27.06 -35.61 -2.74
C GLY A 459 -27.41 -36.08 -1.32
N TYR A 460 -28.52 -35.64 -0.72
CA TYR A 460 -28.95 -36.11 0.61
C TYR A 460 -30.02 -37.21 0.57
N TYR A 461 -30.79 -37.31 -0.52
CA TYR A 461 -31.50 -38.54 -0.87
C TYR A 461 -30.64 -39.33 -1.87
N LEU A 462 -30.33 -40.57 -1.51
CA LEU A 462 -29.47 -41.51 -2.22
C LEU A 462 -30.21 -42.83 -2.47
N SER A 463 -29.85 -43.54 -3.52
CA SER A 463 -30.56 -44.76 -3.95
C SER A 463 -29.65 -45.78 -4.62
N ALA A 464 -29.97 -47.07 -4.44
CA ALA A 464 -29.17 -48.16 -4.99
C ALA A 464 -30.02 -49.34 -5.51
N SER A 465 -29.66 -49.87 -6.68
CA SER A 465 -30.26 -51.06 -7.30
C SER A 465 -29.78 -52.39 -6.72
N ASP A 466 -28.61 -52.38 -6.09
CA ASP A 466 -27.85 -53.59 -5.76
C ASP A 466 -26.91 -53.39 -4.56
N PRO A 467 -26.36 -54.48 -3.98
CA PRO A 467 -25.49 -54.40 -2.81
C PRO A 467 -24.19 -53.59 -3.01
N SER A 468 -23.70 -53.45 -4.24
CA SER A 468 -22.48 -52.68 -4.53
C SER A 468 -22.79 -51.18 -4.52
N GLY A 469 -23.85 -50.75 -5.21
CA GLY A 469 -24.34 -49.36 -5.14
C GLY A 469 -24.64 -48.94 -3.70
N LEU A 470 -25.20 -49.85 -2.88
CA LEU A 470 -25.43 -49.58 -1.45
C LEU A 470 -24.13 -49.46 -0.63
N ASN A 471 -23.10 -50.26 -0.94
CA ASN A 471 -21.80 -50.10 -0.29
C ASN A 471 -21.17 -48.75 -0.65
N ASN A 472 -21.22 -48.36 -1.93
CA ASN A 472 -20.71 -47.07 -2.42
C ASN A 472 -21.39 -45.86 -1.73
N ILE A 473 -22.70 -45.93 -1.47
CA ILE A 473 -23.42 -44.91 -0.67
C ILE A 473 -22.79 -44.74 0.71
N PHE A 474 -22.55 -45.84 1.42
CA PHE A 474 -21.99 -45.80 2.76
C PHE A 474 -20.51 -45.38 2.77
N GLU A 475 -19.74 -45.75 1.75
CA GLU A 475 -18.37 -45.25 1.56
C GLU A 475 -18.34 -43.74 1.26
N SER A 476 -19.27 -43.23 0.45
CA SER A 476 -19.39 -41.80 0.18
C SER A 476 -19.82 -41.00 1.41
N ILE A 477 -20.77 -41.49 2.22
CA ILE A 477 -21.11 -40.85 3.51
C ILE A 477 -19.98 -40.99 4.54
N ALA A 478 -19.18 -42.06 4.48
CA ALA A 478 -17.98 -42.16 5.30
C ALA A 478 -16.96 -41.08 4.92
N HIS A 479 -16.76 -40.83 3.62
CA HIS A 479 -15.81 -39.82 3.14
C HIS A 479 -16.13 -38.41 3.66
N THR A 480 -17.40 -37.99 3.68
CA THR A 480 -17.80 -36.67 4.24
C THR A 480 -17.66 -36.57 5.77
N ILE A 481 -17.27 -37.66 6.45
CA ILE A 481 -16.84 -37.66 7.86
C ILE A 481 -15.31 -37.54 7.95
N GLU A 482 -14.57 -38.11 6.99
CA GLU A 482 -13.11 -38.04 6.92
C GLU A 482 -12.59 -36.65 6.53
N THR A 483 -13.29 -35.99 5.61
CA THR A 483 -13.04 -34.63 5.14
C THR A 483 -14.22 -33.74 5.54
N PRO A 484 -14.09 -32.87 6.57
CA PRO A 484 -15.07 -31.82 6.82
C PRO A 484 -14.87 -30.70 5.79
N THR A 485 -15.86 -30.51 4.93
CA THR A 485 -15.68 -29.79 3.66
C THR A 485 -16.37 -28.43 3.65
N ILE A 486 -15.76 -27.51 2.89
CA ILE A 486 -16.28 -26.18 2.61
C ILE A 486 -16.92 -26.25 1.23
N GLU A 487 -18.23 -25.98 1.14
CA GLU A 487 -18.90 -25.80 -0.13
C GLU A 487 -18.34 -24.55 -0.82
N LEU A 488 -17.74 -24.72 -2.00
CA LEU A 488 -17.36 -23.63 -2.89
C LEU A 488 -18.30 -23.64 -4.10
N ASP A 489 -19.49 -23.11 -3.90
CA ASP A 489 -20.57 -22.99 -4.90
C ASP A 489 -20.42 -21.73 -5.78
N ASP A 490 -21.44 -21.37 -6.55
CA ASP A 490 -21.41 -20.23 -7.48
C ASP A 490 -21.37 -18.85 -6.82
N ASP A 491 -21.72 -18.73 -5.53
CA ASP A 491 -21.51 -17.51 -4.73
C ASP A 491 -20.03 -17.33 -4.29
N THR A 492 -19.15 -18.30 -4.55
CA THR A 492 -17.70 -18.21 -4.26
C THR A 492 -17.04 -17.04 -5.00
N VAL A 493 -16.21 -16.28 -4.29
CA VAL A 493 -15.49 -15.12 -4.86
C VAL A 493 -14.00 -15.45 -5.04
N VAL A 494 -13.52 -15.45 -6.28
CA VAL A 494 -12.08 -15.41 -6.57
C VAL A 494 -11.64 -13.95 -6.63
N ARG A 495 -10.68 -13.56 -5.80
CA ARG A 495 -10.27 -12.16 -5.63
C ARG A 495 -8.77 -11.99 -5.84
N ASP A 496 -8.39 -10.98 -6.63
CA ASP A 496 -7.03 -10.48 -6.68
C ASP A 496 -7.02 -9.00 -6.25
N VAL A 497 -6.16 -8.67 -5.30
CA VAL A 497 -5.99 -7.30 -4.79
C VAL A 497 -4.64 -6.81 -5.30
N VAL A 498 -4.67 -6.03 -6.38
CA VAL A 498 -3.49 -5.58 -7.11
C VAL A 498 -2.60 -4.74 -6.18
N ALA A 499 -1.28 -4.91 -6.31
CA ALA A 499 -0.32 -4.24 -5.44
C ALA A 499 -0.30 -2.72 -5.66
N PRO A 500 0.04 -1.91 -4.64
CA PRO A 500 -0.04 -0.45 -4.71
C PRO A 500 0.72 0.22 -5.86
N HIS A 501 1.76 -0.40 -6.40
CA HIS A 501 2.56 0.11 -7.53
C HIS A 501 1.88 -0.06 -8.89
N PHE A 502 0.72 -0.73 -8.93
CA PHE A 502 -0.02 -1.05 -10.14
C PHE A 502 -1.49 -0.60 -10.05
N GLN A 503 -2.07 -0.29 -11.20
CA GLN A 503 -3.48 0.07 -11.36
C GLN A 503 -4.13 -0.90 -12.37
N VAL A 504 -5.34 -1.36 -12.08
CA VAL A 504 -6.19 -2.06 -13.06
C VAL A 504 -7.16 -1.06 -13.70
N SER A 505 -7.22 -1.04 -15.04
CA SER A 505 -7.83 0.05 -15.80
C SER A 505 -9.35 -0.03 -15.90
N ASP A 506 -9.88 -1.16 -16.37
CA ASP A 506 -11.31 -1.44 -16.47
C ASP A 506 -11.61 -2.95 -16.55
N ALA A 507 -12.91 -3.29 -16.41
CA ALA A 507 -13.37 -4.67 -16.42
C ALA A 507 -13.58 -5.28 -17.82
N VAL A 508 -13.47 -4.49 -18.92
CA VAL A 508 -13.64 -5.03 -20.29
C VAL A 508 -12.37 -5.67 -20.83
N HIS A 509 -11.21 -5.39 -20.23
CA HIS A 509 -9.95 -6.09 -20.49
C HIS A 509 -9.75 -7.36 -19.64
N ILE A 510 -10.69 -7.71 -18.75
CA ILE A 510 -10.65 -8.98 -18.01
C ILE A 510 -11.15 -10.12 -18.91
N THR A 511 -10.31 -11.11 -19.14
CA THR A 511 -10.62 -12.33 -19.87
C THR A 511 -10.95 -13.45 -18.90
N LEU A 512 -12.14 -14.05 -19.04
CA LEU A 512 -12.59 -15.20 -18.27
C LEU A 512 -12.68 -16.44 -19.18
N GLN A 513 -11.95 -17.48 -18.83
CA GLN A 513 -11.87 -18.73 -19.60
C GLN A 513 -12.02 -19.95 -18.69
N LEU A 514 -12.52 -21.05 -19.27
CA LEU A 514 -12.46 -22.37 -18.67
C LEU A 514 -11.52 -23.26 -19.49
N ALA A 515 -10.93 -24.26 -18.85
CA ALA A 515 -10.31 -25.40 -19.54
C ALA A 515 -10.79 -26.72 -18.92
N ASP A 516 -11.32 -27.61 -19.76
CA ASP A 516 -11.70 -28.97 -19.33
C ASP A 516 -10.45 -29.76 -18.90
N CYS A 517 -10.56 -30.53 -17.82
CA CYS A 517 -9.55 -31.53 -17.50
C CYS A 517 -9.64 -32.71 -18.48
N THR A 518 -8.48 -33.17 -18.94
CA THR A 518 -8.35 -34.25 -19.93
C THR A 518 -7.82 -35.56 -19.34
N GLY A 519 -7.45 -35.55 -18.06
CA GLY A 519 -6.95 -36.71 -17.31
C GLY A 519 -6.01 -36.33 -16.16
N PHE A 520 -5.52 -37.36 -15.45
CA PHE A 520 -4.59 -37.23 -14.33
C PHE A 520 -3.41 -38.19 -14.52
N ASP A 521 -2.18 -37.66 -14.49
CA ASP A 521 -0.98 -38.49 -14.51
C ASP A 521 -0.66 -39.01 -13.10
N THR A 522 -0.85 -40.32 -12.90
CA THR A 522 -0.55 -41.02 -11.65
C THR A 522 0.95 -41.12 -11.34
N GLY A 523 1.83 -40.87 -12.31
CA GLY A 523 3.29 -40.87 -12.13
C GLY A 523 3.85 -39.55 -11.60
N SER A 524 3.33 -38.41 -12.06
CA SER A 524 3.73 -37.06 -11.59
C SER A 524 2.78 -36.45 -10.55
N GLY A 525 1.53 -36.91 -10.47
CA GLY A 525 0.49 -36.34 -9.61
C GLY A 525 -0.18 -35.08 -10.17
N ILE A 526 -0.09 -34.84 -11.49
CA ILE A 526 -0.52 -33.61 -12.16
C ILE A 526 -1.79 -33.86 -12.99
N TYR A 527 -2.74 -32.92 -12.93
CA TYR A 527 -3.92 -32.89 -13.81
C TYR A 527 -3.58 -32.24 -15.16
N THR A 528 -4.00 -32.86 -16.25
CA THR A 528 -3.85 -32.30 -17.61
C THR A 528 -5.10 -31.57 -18.03
N PHE A 529 -4.96 -30.46 -18.76
CA PHE A 529 -6.06 -29.62 -19.21
C PHE A 529 -6.05 -29.42 -20.72
N GLY A 530 -7.24 -29.20 -21.30
CA GLY A 530 -7.45 -28.89 -22.70
C GLY A 530 -7.06 -27.45 -23.08
N GLN A 531 -7.38 -27.06 -24.32
CA GLN A 531 -7.26 -25.66 -24.74
C GLN A 531 -8.31 -24.79 -24.03
N PRO A 532 -7.96 -23.60 -23.52
CA PRO A 532 -8.92 -22.68 -22.93
C PRO A 532 -10.00 -22.22 -23.91
N TYR A 533 -11.22 -22.03 -23.39
CA TYR A 533 -12.36 -21.45 -24.10
C TYR A 533 -13.10 -20.45 -23.21
N ALA A 534 -13.90 -19.56 -23.79
CA ALA A 534 -14.59 -18.50 -23.03
C ALA A 534 -15.54 -19.06 -21.97
N ALA A 535 -15.52 -18.48 -20.77
CA ALA A 535 -16.41 -18.87 -19.69
C ALA A 535 -17.90 -18.58 -20.03
N PRO A 536 -18.86 -19.37 -19.50
CA PRO A 536 -20.29 -19.10 -19.70
C PRO A 536 -20.71 -17.80 -19.00
N SER A 537 -21.74 -17.14 -19.51
CA SER A 537 -22.16 -15.79 -19.08
C SER A 537 -22.70 -15.66 -17.64
N GLY A 538 -22.70 -16.75 -16.86
CA GLY A 538 -22.92 -16.71 -15.41
C GLY A 538 -21.65 -16.35 -14.63
N VAL A 539 -20.47 -16.71 -15.14
CA VAL A 539 -19.19 -16.30 -14.56
C VAL A 539 -18.94 -14.84 -14.93
N THR A 540 -18.79 -13.97 -13.94
CA THR A 540 -18.68 -12.52 -14.14
C THR A 540 -17.53 -11.93 -13.34
N ALA A 541 -16.88 -10.90 -13.91
CA ALA A 541 -15.81 -10.15 -13.26
C ALA A 541 -16.27 -8.73 -12.91
N SER A 542 -15.68 -8.20 -11.84
CA SER A 542 -15.91 -6.85 -11.33
C SER A 542 -14.61 -6.25 -10.81
N ILE A 543 -14.55 -4.91 -10.73
CA ILE A 543 -13.42 -4.17 -10.17
C ILE A 543 -13.95 -3.19 -9.12
N ASP A 544 -13.40 -3.23 -7.92
CA ASP A 544 -13.42 -2.10 -6.99
C ASP A 544 -12.18 -1.24 -7.23
N SER A 545 -12.36 -0.08 -7.87
CA SER A 545 -11.28 0.87 -8.17
C SER A 545 -10.83 1.69 -6.96
N GLY A 546 -11.56 1.65 -5.84
CA GLY A 546 -11.13 2.21 -4.56
C GLY A 546 -10.13 1.32 -3.82
N THR A 547 -10.12 0.02 -4.11
CA THR A 547 -9.21 -0.97 -3.50
C THR A 547 -8.36 -1.74 -4.52
N GLN A 548 -8.33 -1.30 -5.78
CA GLN A 548 -7.64 -1.96 -6.92
C GLN A 548 -7.89 -3.48 -6.96
N THR A 549 -9.13 -3.88 -6.68
CA THR A 549 -9.49 -5.28 -6.43
C THR A 549 -10.31 -5.84 -7.58
N VAL A 550 -9.79 -6.86 -8.26
CA VAL A 550 -10.53 -7.70 -9.19
C VAL A 550 -11.29 -8.77 -8.39
N SER A 551 -12.56 -8.99 -8.69
CA SER A 551 -13.37 -10.06 -8.08
C SER A 551 -14.24 -10.75 -9.12
N VAL A 552 -14.15 -12.09 -9.15
CA VAL A 552 -14.85 -12.98 -10.07
C VAL A 552 -15.78 -13.91 -9.30
N THR A 553 -17.01 -14.06 -9.77
CA THR A 553 -18.10 -14.82 -9.14
C THR A 553 -18.89 -15.63 -10.18
N GLY A 554 -19.73 -16.58 -9.74
CA GLY A 554 -20.58 -17.38 -10.63
C GLY A 554 -19.93 -18.64 -11.20
N PHE A 555 -18.80 -19.08 -10.63
CA PHE A 555 -18.14 -20.34 -10.97
C PHE A 555 -18.26 -21.34 -9.83
N ASP A 556 -19.20 -22.28 -9.98
CA ASP A 556 -19.42 -23.38 -9.03
C ASP A 556 -18.27 -24.39 -9.09
N PHE A 557 -17.45 -24.44 -8.04
CA PHE A 557 -16.37 -25.43 -7.89
C PHE A 557 -16.91 -26.81 -7.46
N ASN A 558 -18.09 -26.90 -6.86
CA ASN A 558 -18.74 -28.17 -6.48
C ASN A 558 -19.37 -28.88 -7.70
N ALA A 559 -19.78 -28.16 -8.74
CA ALA A 559 -20.07 -28.76 -10.05
C ALA A 559 -18.78 -29.09 -10.83
N ASN A 560 -17.83 -28.15 -10.87
CA ASN A 560 -16.69 -28.22 -11.78
C ASN A 560 -15.44 -28.91 -11.22
N PHE A 561 -15.43 -29.38 -9.96
CA PHE A 561 -14.26 -30.05 -9.35
C PHE A 561 -13.62 -31.09 -10.26
N VAL A 562 -12.30 -31.07 -10.31
CA VAL A 562 -11.50 -31.96 -11.14
C VAL A 562 -11.41 -33.35 -10.51
N THR A 563 -11.51 -34.40 -11.32
CA THR A 563 -11.45 -35.79 -10.86
C THR A 563 -10.34 -36.57 -11.55
N LYS A 564 -9.85 -37.63 -10.90
CA LYS A 564 -8.82 -38.52 -11.47
C LYS A 564 -9.41 -39.51 -12.50
N GLU A 565 -10.66 -39.88 -12.29
CA GLU A 565 -11.50 -40.72 -13.15
C GLU A 565 -12.71 -39.90 -13.62
N PRO A 566 -13.31 -40.17 -14.79
CA PRO A 566 -14.37 -39.34 -15.33
C PRO A 566 -15.70 -39.46 -14.56
N LYS A 567 -16.45 -38.35 -14.50
CA LYS A 567 -17.74 -38.26 -13.82
C LYS A 567 -18.82 -39.05 -14.57
N GLY A 568 -19.39 -40.05 -13.89
CA GLY A 568 -20.39 -40.96 -14.43
C GLY A 568 -19.77 -42.07 -15.30
N GLY A 569 -20.22 -43.32 -15.10
CA GLY A 569 -19.55 -44.54 -15.60
C GLY A 569 -19.50 -44.76 -17.13
N THR A 570 -19.79 -43.75 -17.94
CA THR A 570 -19.67 -43.75 -19.41
C THR A 570 -19.16 -42.40 -19.97
N GLY A 571 -18.70 -41.48 -19.12
CA GLY A 571 -18.36 -40.11 -19.50
C GLY A 571 -16.88 -39.87 -19.81
N SER A 572 -16.58 -38.64 -20.26
CA SER A 572 -15.22 -38.10 -20.41
C SER A 572 -15.06 -36.72 -19.74
N ASP A 573 -15.98 -36.36 -18.84
CA ASP A 573 -15.92 -35.12 -18.06
C ASP A 573 -15.10 -35.39 -16.80
N TYR A 574 -13.93 -34.75 -16.68
CA TYR A 574 -13.05 -34.83 -15.51
C TYR A 574 -13.11 -33.54 -14.68
N GLY A 575 -14.11 -32.67 -14.84
CA GLY A 575 -14.14 -31.32 -14.26
C GLY A 575 -13.32 -30.30 -15.04
N ARG A 576 -13.20 -29.07 -14.51
CA ARG A 576 -12.69 -27.88 -15.21
C ARG A 576 -11.90 -26.97 -14.27
N LYS A 577 -10.93 -26.23 -14.81
CA LYS A 577 -10.35 -25.06 -14.14
C LYS A 577 -10.93 -23.75 -14.67
N LEU A 578 -11.00 -22.76 -13.80
CA LEU A 578 -11.23 -21.36 -14.15
C LEU A 578 -9.87 -20.67 -14.37
N ILE A 579 -9.81 -19.86 -15.42
CA ILE A 579 -8.65 -19.03 -15.79
C ILE A 579 -9.12 -17.58 -15.86
N ILE A 580 -8.41 -16.69 -15.18
CA ILE A 580 -8.72 -15.25 -15.11
C ILE A 580 -7.47 -14.49 -15.53
N SER A 581 -7.52 -13.76 -16.65
CA SER A 581 -6.38 -12.97 -17.14
C SER A 581 -6.76 -11.50 -17.29
N PHE A 582 -5.91 -10.58 -16.83
CA PHE A 582 -6.15 -9.13 -16.91
C PHE A 582 -4.83 -8.33 -16.89
N PRO A 583 -4.77 -7.17 -17.57
CA PRO A 583 -3.61 -6.29 -17.54
C PRO A 583 -3.62 -5.37 -16.31
N VAL A 584 -2.43 -5.08 -15.76
CA VAL A 584 -2.22 -4.03 -14.75
C VAL A 584 -1.06 -3.11 -15.17
N THR A 585 -1.29 -1.81 -15.15
CA THR A 585 -0.30 -0.78 -15.54
C THR A 585 0.41 -0.24 -14.30
N PRO A 586 1.75 -0.02 -14.32
CA PRO A 586 2.44 0.68 -13.23
C PRO A 586 1.81 2.05 -12.95
N ASP A 587 1.81 2.47 -11.68
CA ASP A 587 1.37 3.81 -11.30
C ASP A 587 2.23 4.87 -12.02
N PRO A 588 1.64 5.92 -12.62
CA PRO A 588 2.39 6.95 -13.33
C PRO A 588 3.45 7.68 -12.48
N THR A 589 3.40 7.62 -11.16
CA THR A 589 4.36 8.23 -10.24
C THR A 589 5.48 7.30 -9.77
N PHE A 590 5.31 5.98 -9.89
CA PHE A 590 6.33 5.00 -9.52
C PHE A 590 7.54 5.04 -10.46
N PHE A 591 8.76 4.93 -9.90
CA PHE A 591 10.01 5.06 -10.66
C PHE A 591 10.50 3.75 -11.29
N GLY A 592 9.83 2.63 -11.06
CA GLY A 592 10.23 1.30 -11.52
C GLY A 592 11.25 0.63 -10.58
N GLY A 593 11.87 -0.44 -11.07
CA GLY A 593 12.85 -1.26 -10.35
C GLY A 593 12.60 -2.76 -10.55
N ASN A 594 13.45 -3.59 -9.96
CA ASN A 594 13.32 -5.06 -10.02
C ASN A 594 12.49 -5.61 -8.86
N GLY A 595 11.86 -6.77 -9.05
CA GLY A 595 11.20 -7.55 -7.98
C GLY A 595 9.92 -6.91 -7.42
N VAL A 596 9.15 -6.19 -8.24
CA VAL A 596 7.95 -5.45 -7.81
C VAL A 596 6.76 -6.40 -7.65
N GLU A 597 6.26 -6.60 -6.42
CA GLU A 597 5.10 -7.44 -6.14
C GLU A 597 3.87 -7.00 -6.96
N THR A 598 3.14 -7.95 -7.59
CA THR A 598 1.97 -7.61 -8.42
C THR A 598 0.63 -7.64 -7.68
N ASN A 599 0.57 -8.23 -6.49
CA ASN A 599 -0.61 -8.26 -5.62
C ASN A 599 -0.23 -8.34 -4.15
N VAL A 600 -1.13 -7.88 -3.27
CA VAL A 600 -1.00 -8.15 -1.84
C VAL A 600 -1.43 -9.59 -1.49
N ASN A 601 -0.92 -10.08 -0.37
CA ASN A 601 -1.11 -11.44 0.15
C ASN A 601 -2.55 -11.82 0.56
N THR A 602 -3.51 -10.91 0.49
CA THR A 602 -4.94 -11.20 0.67
C THR A 602 -5.64 -11.64 -0.63
N SER A 603 -4.93 -11.69 -1.75
CA SER A 603 -5.44 -12.27 -3.00
C SER A 603 -5.67 -13.76 -2.83
N GLY A 604 -6.86 -14.25 -3.17
CA GLY A 604 -7.24 -15.64 -2.93
C GLY A 604 -8.70 -15.98 -3.24
N VAL A 605 -9.12 -17.18 -2.82
CA VAL A 605 -10.51 -17.67 -2.92
C VAL A 605 -11.24 -17.41 -1.61
N TYR A 606 -12.48 -16.92 -1.67
CA TYR A 606 -13.28 -16.50 -0.53
C TYR A 606 -14.68 -17.13 -0.52
N GLU A 607 -15.11 -17.57 0.66
CA GLU A 607 -16.50 -17.94 0.96
C GLU A 607 -17.45 -16.71 0.82
N PRO A 608 -18.75 -16.94 0.51
CA PRO A 608 -19.74 -15.86 0.34
C PRO A 608 -19.83 -14.93 1.55
N GLY A 609 -19.46 -13.64 1.35
CA GLY A 609 -19.52 -12.61 2.39
C GLY A 609 -18.45 -12.72 3.49
N VAL A 610 -17.45 -13.61 3.36
CA VAL A 610 -16.39 -13.80 4.35
C VAL A 610 -15.17 -12.91 4.05
N SER A 611 -14.50 -12.40 5.10
CA SER A 611 -13.37 -11.47 4.98
C SER A 611 -11.98 -12.13 5.04
N THR A 612 -11.91 -13.43 5.32
CA THR A 612 -10.67 -14.24 5.31
C THR A 612 -10.70 -15.24 4.16
N PRO A 613 -9.64 -15.38 3.35
CA PRO A 613 -9.60 -16.33 2.25
C PRO A 613 -9.53 -17.78 2.75
N VAL A 614 -10.07 -18.69 1.96
CA VAL A 614 -10.00 -20.15 2.10
C VAL A 614 -8.60 -20.66 1.73
N GLY A 615 -7.98 -20.03 0.72
CA GLY A 615 -6.59 -20.18 0.32
C GLY A 615 -6.12 -18.91 -0.40
N THR A 616 -4.81 -18.63 -0.36
CA THR A 616 -4.20 -17.44 -0.98
C THR A 616 -3.41 -17.78 -2.23
N PHE A 617 -3.45 -16.90 -3.23
CA PHE A 617 -2.59 -17.01 -4.42
C PHE A 617 -1.13 -16.75 -4.05
N PRO A 618 -0.17 -17.24 -4.86
CA PRO A 618 1.18 -16.70 -4.89
C PRO A 618 1.19 -15.17 -5.09
N VAL A 619 2.29 -14.55 -4.68
CA VAL A 619 2.62 -13.15 -5.04
C VAL A 619 3.80 -13.24 -6.01
N PRO A 620 3.59 -13.28 -7.33
CA PRO A 620 4.68 -13.10 -8.28
C PRO A 620 5.07 -11.63 -8.36
N ASP A 621 6.37 -11.42 -8.50
CA ASP A 621 7.00 -10.15 -8.82
C ASP A 621 7.18 -9.98 -10.33
N VAL A 622 7.40 -8.73 -10.76
CA VAL A 622 7.87 -8.37 -12.10
C VAL A 622 8.88 -7.23 -12.01
N ASP A 623 9.75 -7.12 -13.00
CA ASP A 623 10.64 -5.97 -13.14
C ASP A 623 9.95 -4.87 -13.97
N VAL A 624 10.01 -3.62 -13.49
CA VAL A 624 9.30 -2.48 -14.08
C VAL A 624 10.33 -1.44 -14.57
N PRO A 625 10.35 -1.09 -15.88
CA PRO A 625 11.37 -0.20 -16.45
C PRO A 625 11.54 1.15 -15.73
N LEU A 626 12.80 1.54 -15.52
CA LEU A 626 13.19 2.73 -14.75
C LEU A 626 12.68 4.02 -15.39
N LYS A 627 12.11 4.90 -14.57
CA LYS A 627 11.46 6.15 -15.01
C LYS A 627 11.75 7.29 -14.03
N TYR A 628 12.64 8.19 -14.43
CA TYR A 628 13.03 9.34 -13.61
C TYR A 628 13.36 10.57 -14.46
N GLU A 629 13.01 11.76 -13.97
CA GLU A 629 13.40 13.04 -14.58
C GLU A 629 13.99 14.01 -13.56
N VAL A 630 14.96 14.81 -14.03
CA VAL A 630 15.75 15.74 -13.21
C VAL A 630 15.47 17.19 -13.62
N MET A 631 15.61 18.14 -12.70
CA MET A 631 15.53 19.55 -13.08
C MET A 631 16.73 19.95 -13.95
N GLU A 632 16.45 20.56 -15.10
CA GLU A 632 17.48 21.11 -15.98
C GLU A 632 17.99 22.46 -15.49
N ASN A 633 19.32 22.67 -15.56
CA ASN A 633 19.98 23.96 -15.31
C ASN A 633 19.72 24.52 -13.89
N LEU A 634 20.07 23.74 -12.87
CA LEU A 634 20.00 24.12 -11.47
C LEU A 634 20.81 25.41 -11.21
N VAL A 635 20.30 26.31 -10.39
CA VAL A 635 20.96 27.58 -10.04
C VAL A 635 20.97 27.78 -8.53
N GLN A 636 22.15 27.98 -7.95
CA GLN A 636 22.30 28.42 -6.57
C GLN A 636 22.90 29.82 -6.51
N LYS A 637 22.42 30.64 -5.58
CA LYS A 637 23.00 31.94 -5.24
C LYS A 637 23.49 31.85 -3.81
N GLU A 638 24.76 32.12 -3.54
CA GLU A 638 25.34 31.94 -2.19
C GLU A 638 26.25 33.13 -1.83
N TYR A 639 26.30 33.48 -0.55
CA TYR A 639 27.19 34.53 -0.06
C TYR A 639 28.66 34.08 -0.17
N LEU A 640 29.55 35.01 -0.49
CA LEU A 640 30.98 34.77 -0.32
C LEU A 640 31.25 34.46 1.17
N GLY A 641 31.92 33.34 1.45
CA GLY A 641 32.27 32.92 2.82
C GLY A 641 31.32 31.92 3.47
N ASN A 642 30.17 31.66 2.88
CA ASN A 642 29.39 30.46 3.18
C ASN A 642 29.98 29.24 2.44
N PRO A 643 29.80 28.01 2.95
CA PRO A 643 29.94 26.81 2.12
C PRO A 643 28.87 26.83 1.01
N VAL A 644 29.14 26.20 -0.13
CA VAL A 644 28.10 25.92 -1.13
C VAL A 644 27.34 24.68 -0.66
N ASP A 645 26.06 24.84 -0.33
CA ASP A 645 25.20 23.73 0.08
C ASP A 645 24.63 23.03 -1.15
N ILE A 646 25.41 22.10 -1.70
CA ILE A 646 25.07 21.37 -2.92
C ILE A 646 23.89 20.40 -2.70
N ALA A 647 23.59 20.01 -1.46
CA ALA A 647 22.38 19.23 -1.16
C ALA A 647 21.12 20.10 -1.28
N ALA A 648 21.17 21.34 -0.79
CA ALA A 648 20.04 22.28 -0.81
C ALA A 648 19.64 22.79 -2.21
N VAL A 649 20.37 22.46 -3.28
CA VAL A 649 20.00 22.79 -4.68
C VAL A 649 19.45 21.58 -5.46
N ILE A 650 19.30 20.41 -4.83
CA ILE A 650 18.68 19.24 -5.45
C ILE A 650 17.15 19.42 -5.38
N GLU A 651 16.60 20.13 -6.38
CA GLU A 651 15.16 20.27 -6.56
C GLU A 651 14.59 19.20 -7.51
N PHE A 652 13.32 18.82 -7.27
CA PHE A 652 12.65 17.72 -7.96
C PHE A 652 11.58 18.21 -8.95
N VAL A 653 11.43 17.52 -10.08
CA VAL A 653 10.42 17.84 -11.10
C VAL A 653 9.01 17.56 -10.55
N THR A 654 8.32 18.62 -10.13
CA THR A 654 7.01 18.57 -9.43
C THR A 654 5.88 19.28 -10.19
N GLY A 655 6.20 20.07 -11.23
CA GLY A 655 5.23 20.89 -11.97
C GLY A 655 4.55 20.23 -13.18
N GLY A 656 4.72 18.92 -13.37
CA GLY A 656 4.18 18.16 -14.51
C GLY A 656 2.96 17.30 -14.16
N SER A 657 2.58 16.41 -15.07
CA SER A 657 1.55 15.37 -14.82
C SER A 657 2.02 14.25 -13.87
N VAL A 658 3.30 14.24 -13.53
CA VAL A 658 3.98 13.29 -12.64
C VAL A 658 4.94 14.09 -11.76
N SER A 659 5.03 13.73 -10.49
CA SER A 659 6.07 14.21 -9.57
C SER A 659 7.21 13.21 -9.51
N TYR A 660 8.45 13.68 -9.61
CA TYR A 660 9.67 12.88 -9.45
C TYR A 660 10.39 13.17 -8.12
N GLN A 661 9.65 13.68 -7.12
CA GLN A 661 10.15 13.84 -5.76
C GLN A 661 10.06 12.50 -4.99
N PRO A 662 11.17 11.92 -4.52
CA PRO A 662 11.18 10.73 -3.69
C PRO A 662 10.36 10.92 -2.41
N ASP A 663 9.37 10.06 -2.18
CA ASP A 663 8.47 10.11 -1.02
C ASP A 663 8.56 8.85 -0.13
N GLY A 664 9.38 7.88 -0.51
CA GLY A 664 9.55 6.59 0.17
C GLY A 664 8.61 5.48 -0.33
N PHE A 665 7.69 5.78 -1.24
CA PHE A 665 6.79 4.82 -1.89
C PHE A 665 6.96 4.79 -3.41
N ASN A 666 7.22 5.93 -4.05
CA ASN A 666 7.55 5.96 -5.47
C ASN A 666 8.97 5.44 -5.80
N ASN A 667 9.81 5.29 -4.77
CA ASN A 667 11.24 4.93 -4.86
C ASN A 667 11.67 3.75 -3.97
N ASP A 668 10.77 2.87 -3.55
CA ASP A 668 11.10 1.70 -2.71
C ASP A 668 11.84 0.57 -3.43
N HIS A 669 11.69 0.45 -4.75
CA HIS A 669 12.47 -0.47 -5.58
C HIS A 669 13.75 0.15 -6.21
N VAL A 670 14.06 1.43 -5.94
CA VAL A 670 15.22 2.13 -6.56
C VAL A 670 15.99 3.04 -5.60
N ARG A 671 17.32 2.98 -5.74
CA ARG A 671 18.28 3.84 -5.06
C ARG A 671 18.66 5.00 -5.97
N ILE A 672 18.72 6.22 -5.43
CA ILE A 672 18.92 7.45 -6.21
C ILE A 672 20.18 8.16 -5.72
N THR A 673 21.20 8.23 -6.59
CA THR A 673 22.50 8.83 -6.30
C THR A 673 22.73 10.07 -7.17
N TYR A 674 23.02 11.21 -6.54
CA TYR A 674 23.45 12.44 -7.19
C TYR A 674 24.94 12.69 -6.92
N GLU A 675 25.77 12.62 -7.95
CA GLU A 675 27.20 12.91 -7.90
C GLU A 675 27.49 14.27 -8.54
N VAL A 676 28.22 15.14 -7.85
CA VAL A 676 28.50 16.51 -8.34
C VAL A 676 29.99 16.69 -8.64
N TYR A 677 30.29 17.12 -9.85
CA TYR A 677 31.62 17.17 -10.43
C TYR A 677 32.08 18.59 -10.81
N ASP A 678 33.33 18.92 -10.49
CA ASP A 678 34.10 20.01 -11.13
C ASP A 678 34.98 19.41 -12.23
N GLY A 679 34.52 19.53 -13.48
CA GLY A 679 35.13 18.90 -14.66
C GLY A 679 35.12 17.37 -14.57
N ALA A 680 36.18 16.80 -14.00
CA ALA A 680 36.37 15.36 -13.79
C ALA A 680 36.61 14.99 -12.30
N ILE A 681 36.51 15.95 -11.38
CA ILE A 681 36.74 15.75 -9.95
C ILE A 681 35.39 15.64 -9.23
N LEU A 682 35.12 14.50 -8.61
CA LEU A 682 33.96 14.32 -7.73
C LEU A 682 34.13 15.17 -6.46
N LEU A 683 33.14 16.01 -6.18
CA LEU A 683 33.13 16.94 -5.04
C LEU A 683 32.40 16.36 -3.83
N GLY A 684 31.33 15.61 -4.12
CA GLY A 684 30.50 14.90 -3.17
C GLY A 684 29.31 14.24 -3.83
N THR A 685 28.62 13.44 -3.03
CA THR A 685 27.54 12.55 -3.44
C THR A 685 26.39 12.66 -2.44
N PHE A 686 25.19 12.97 -2.94
CA PHE A 686 23.93 12.84 -2.20
C PHE A 686 23.31 11.48 -2.53
N VAL A 687 22.89 10.72 -1.52
CA VAL A 687 22.24 9.42 -1.71
C VAL A 687 20.90 9.40 -1.00
N ILE A 688 19.86 9.02 -1.74
CA ILE A 688 18.56 8.61 -1.23
C ILE A 688 18.50 7.09 -1.43
N GLU A 689 18.46 6.35 -0.33
CA GLU A 689 18.35 4.89 -0.37
C GLU A 689 16.93 4.47 -0.79
N ALA A 690 16.77 3.21 -1.18
CA ALA A 690 15.48 2.71 -1.63
C ALA A 690 14.45 2.71 -0.47
N GLY A 691 13.30 3.35 -0.69
CA GLY A 691 12.24 3.51 0.31
C GLY A 691 12.42 4.71 1.25
N ASP A 692 13.51 5.47 1.12
CA ASP A 692 13.69 6.73 1.85
C ASP A 692 13.05 7.91 1.10
N ALA A 693 12.35 8.77 1.84
CA ALA A 693 11.87 10.04 1.30
C ALA A 693 13.03 11.02 1.08
N ALA A 694 12.87 11.99 0.18
CA ALA A 694 13.93 12.93 -0.21
C ALA A 694 14.61 13.68 0.97
N ALA A 695 13.89 13.91 2.06
CA ALA A 695 14.40 14.58 3.26
C ALA A 695 15.28 13.69 4.16
N SER A 696 15.27 12.37 3.97
CA SER A 696 16.20 11.42 4.62
C SER A 696 17.56 11.35 3.93
N GLY A 697 17.66 11.83 2.69
CA GLY A 697 18.86 11.67 1.86
C GLY A 697 20.12 12.26 2.52
N SER A 698 21.24 11.56 2.34
CA SER A 698 22.49 11.86 3.03
C SER A 698 23.55 12.45 2.09
N TRP A 699 24.17 13.55 2.50
CA TRP A 699 25.31 14.15 1.78
C TRP A 699 26.64 13.61 2.30
N SER A 700 27.52 13.23 1.38
CA SER A 700 28.92 12.88 1.65
C SER A 700 29.85 13.67 0.71
N GLY A 701 31.02 14.07 1.21
CA GLY A 701 31.97 14.90 0.45
C GLY A 701 32.24 16.27 1.08
N THR A 702 33.06 17.09 0.43
CA THR A 702 33.49 18.39 0.98
C THR A 702 32.73 19.53 0.29
N PRO A 703 31.96 20.37 1.03
CA PRO A 703 31.35 21.56 0.46
C PRO A 703 32.40 22.47 -0.17
N VAL A 704 32.37 22.60 -1.50
CA VAL A 704 33.40 23.35 -2.21
C VAL A 704 33.24 24.84 -1.92
N VAL A 705 34.37 25.51 -1.73
CA VAL A 705 34.42 26.96 -1.49
C VAL A 705 35.03 27.61 -2.73
N PRO A 706 34.30 27.73 -3.85
CA PRO A 706 34.84 28.35 -5.05
C PRO A 706 35.10 29.84 -4.84
N ALA A 707 36.13 30.34 -5.52
CA ALA A 707 36.61 31.71 -5.41
C ALA A 707 36.07 32.66 -6.52
N ALA A 708 35.55 32.12 -7.62
CA ALA A 708 35.00 32.88 -8.75
C ALA A 708 33.52 33.25 -8.54
N ASP A 709 33.05 34.27 -9.27
CA ASP A 709 31.70 34.86 -9.15
C ASP A 709 30.61 33.95 -9.74
N SER A 710 30.95 33.14 -10.75
CA SER A 710 30.15 32.04 -11.25
C SER A 710 31.00 30.79 -11.39
N ASN A 711 30.41 29.63 -11.14
CA ASN A 711 31.06 28.32 -11.22
C ASN A 711 30.05 27.33 -11.81
N HIS A 712 30.50 26.50 -12.75
CA HIS A 712 29.65 25.53 -13.46
C HIS A 712 30.07 24.12 -13.06
N TYR A 713 29.13 23.34 -12.52
CA TYR A 713 29.31 21.96 -12.11
C TYR A 713 28.39 21.05 -12.91
N THR A 714 28.80 19.77 -13.05
CA THR A 714 27.93 18.73 -13.63
C THR A 714 27.35 17.90 -12.50
N VAL A 715 26.03 17.77 -12.44
CA VAL A 715 25.33 16.83 -11.57
C VAL A 715 24.96 15.61 -12.38
N LYS A 716 25.62 14.49 -12.12
CA LYS A 716 25.23 13.16 -12.62
C LYS A 716 24.22 12.58 -11.66
N VAL A 717 23.08 12.14 -12.16
CA VAL A 717 22.05 11.43 -11.39
C VAL A 717 22.01 10.00 -11.89
N THR A 718 21.96 9.05 -10.98
CA THR A 718 21.95 7.61 -11.27
C THR A 718 20.86 6.97 -10.42
N VAL A 719 19.87 6.42 -11.10
CA VAL A 719 18.78 5.64 -10.47
C VAL A 719 19.06 4.18 -10.77
N GLU A 720 19.32 3.39 -9.73
CA GLU A 720 19.70 1.98 -9.81
C GLU A 720 18.70 1.11 -9.04
N PRO A 721 18.31 -0.07 -9.54
CA PRO A 721 17.37 -0.94 -8.85
C PRO A 721 18.01 -1.49 -7.56
N SER A 722 17.23 -1.54 -6.47
CA SER A 722 17.71 -2.03 -5.17
C SER A 722 17.85 -3.56 -5.10
N LEU A 723 17.14 -4.26 -5.98
CA LEU A 723 17.17 -5.72 -6.13
C LEU A 723 17.79 -6.11 -7.48
N ALA A 724 18.39 -7.30 -7.53
CA ALA A 724 18.84 -7.89 -8.78
C ALA A 724 17.66 -8.51 -9.55
N GLY A 725 17.61 -8.29 -10.86
CA GLY A 725 16.56 -8.75 -11.76
C GLY A 725 16.99 -8.55 -13.22
N SER A 726 16.04 -8.46 -14.14
CA SER A 726 16.31 -8.25 -15.57
C SER A 726 16.79 -6.83 -15.92
N ILE A 727 16.50 -5.83 -15.08
CA ILE A 727 17.07 -4.49 -15.23
C ILE A 727 18.45 -4.48 -14.58
N GLU A 728 19.49 -4.63 -15.41
CA GLU A 728 20.90 -4.55 -14.99
C GLU A 728 21.49 -3.13 -15.12
N ASP A 729 21.08 -2.37 -16.15
CA ASP A 729 21.61 -1.03 -16.43
C ASP A 729 20.86 0.07 -15.64
N PRO A 730 21.56 0.95 -14.90
CA PRO A 730 20.94 2.05 -14.17
C PRO A 730 20.56 3.22 -15.10
N LEU A 731 19.46 3.90 -14.78
CA LEU A 731 19.03 5.10 -15.50
C LEU A 731 19.90 6.30 -15.10
N ILE A 732 20.77 6.72 -16.04
CA ILE A 732 21.68 7.86 -15.85
C ILE A 732 21.12 9.12 -16.54
N LYS A 733 21.01 10.21 -15.77
CA LYS A 733 20.69 11.56 -16.25
C LYS A 733 21.84 12.51 -15.88
N ASN A 734 21.98 13.62 -16.59
CA ASN A 734 22.95 14.67 -16.26
C ASN A 734 22.29 16.05 -16.35
N THR A 735 22.56 16.94 -15.41
CA THR A 735 22.12 18.34 -15.44
C THR A 735 23.27 19.27 -15.05
N GLY A 736 23.22 20.51 -15.51
CA GLY A 736 24.16 21.57 -15.13
C GLY A 736 23.74 22.24 -13.83
N LEU A 737 24.71 22.55 -12.96
CA LEU A 737 24.53 23.37 -11.76
C LEU A 737 25.40 24.63 -11.88
N LEU A 738 24.76 25.81 -11.81
CA LEU A 738 25.42 27.11 -11.85
C LEU A 738 25.36 27.80 -10.49
N VAL A 739 26.51 27.97 -9.85
CA VAL A 739 26.62 28.57 -8.51
C VAL A 739 27.17 29.99 -8.62
N TYR A 740 26.35 30.97 -8.27
CA TYR A 740 26.69 32.39 -8.22
C TYR A 740 27.14 32.82 -6.81
N ARG A 741 28.29 33.48 -6.74
CA ARG A 741 28.91 34.01 -5.51
C ARG A 741 28.70 35.50 -5.37
N TYR A 742 27.99 35.91 -4.33
CA TYR A 742 27.73 37.32 -4.05
C TYR A 742 28.76 37.89 -3.09
N ARG A 743 29.43 38.96 -3.52
CA ARG A 743 30.42 39.72 -2.74
C ARG A 743 29.76 40.97 -2.13
N PRO A 744 30.18 41.44 -0.94
CA PRO A 744 29.57 42.61 -0.33
C PRO A 744 29.97 43.87 -1.11
N VAL A 745 29.05 44.83 -1.23
CA VAL A 745 29.30 46.13 -1.85
C VAL A 745 29.52 47.16 -0.76
N ILE A 746 30.73 47.72 -0.70
CA ILE A 746 31.09 48.80 0.22
C ILE A 746 31.01 50.14 -0.53
N GLU A 747 30.16 51.04 -0.04
CA GLU A 747 30.18 52.45 -0.40
C GLU A 747 31.26 53.17 0.41
N THR A 748 32.02 54.07 -0.21
CA THR A 748 32.87 55.06 0.45
C THR A 748 32.46 56.50 0.09
N ARG A 749 32.68 57.44 1.03
CA ARG A 749 32.31 58.86 0.91
C ARG A 749 33.39 59.77 1.50
N ASP A 750 33.92 60.65 0.68
CA ASP A 750 34.81 61.72 1.11
C ASP A 750 34.04 62.81 1.88
N GLU A 751 34.69 63.47 2.84
CA GLU A 751 34.17 64.66 3.53
C GLU A 751 35.11 65.86 3.31
N THR A 752 34.56 67.08 3.38
CA THR A 752 35.35 68.31 3.39
C THR A 752 35.05 69.09 4.65
N LEU A 753 36.04 69.19 5.55
CA LEU A 753 35.98 69.98 6.77
C LEU A 753 36.65 71.34 6.55
N TYR A 754 36.40 72.28 7.46
CA TYR A 754 37.28 73.43 7.62
C TYR A 754 38.32 73.14 8.73
N LEU A 755 39.53 73.67 8.58
CA LEU A 755 40.59 73.52 9.58
C LEU A 755 40.09 73.98 10.97
N GLY A 756 40.28 73.16 12.01
CA GLY A 756 39.74 73.39 13.35
C GLY A 756 38.30 72.89 13.57
N GLN A 757 37.70 72.19 12.62
CA GLN A 757 36.45 71.44 12.76
C GLN A 757 36.74 69.96 13.09
N GLU A 758 35.86 69.33 13.87
CA GLU A 758 35.90 67.90 14.21
C GLU A 758 34.88 67.09 13.39
N THR A 759 35.19 65.81 13.15
CA THR A 759 34.26 64.79 12.61
C THR A 759 34.43 63.44 13.31
N SER A 760 33.56 62.47 13.03
CA SER A 760 33.69 61.09 13.51
C SER A 760 34.02 60.16 12.34
N ILE A 761 35.25 59.62 12.31
CA ILE A 761 35.64 58.60 11.33
C ILE A 761 35.04 57.21 11.63
N LEU A 762 34.20 57.09 12.67
CA LEU A 762 33.35 55.94 12.98
C LEU A 762 31.95 56.09 12.35
N PRO A 763 31.25 54.99 11.99
CA PRO A 763 30.09 55.03 11.09
C PRO A 763 28.76 55.43 11.77
N THR A 764 28.81 56.28 12.80
CA THR A 764 27.73 56.47 13.79
C THR A 764 26.67 57.51 13.41
N VAL A 765 26.97 58.48 12.55
CA VAL A 765 26.07 59.61 12.21
C VAL A 765 25.98 59.85 10.70
N LEU A 766 27.12 60.02 10.04
CA LEU A 766 27.26 60.13 8.59
C LEU A 766 28.40 59.19 8.18
N PRO A 767 28.09 57.92 7.82
CA PRO A 767 29.14 56.96 7.54
C PRO A 767 29.92 57.32 6.27
N HIS A 768 31.22 57.57 6.43
CA HIS A 768 32.21 57.61 5.35
C HIS A 768 32.34 56.27 4.62
N TYR A 769 31.87 55.18 5.23
CA TYR A 769 31.88 53.85 4.64
C TYR A 769 30.70 53.01 5.16
N ALA A 770 30.03 52.29 4.26
CA ALA A 770 28.90 51.43 4.60
C ALA A 770 28.76 50.24 3.64
N LYS A 771 28.34 49.08 4.15
CA LYS A 771 27.87 47.99 3.28
C LYS A 771 26.47 48.33 2.76
N ILE A 772 26.36 48.60 1.46
CA ILE A 772 25.09 49.00 0.81
C ILE A 772 24.34 47.83 0.15
N GLY A 773 24.97 46.67 -0.01
CA GLY A 773 24.32 45.50 -0.61
C GLY A 773 25.28 44.36 -0.91
N TRP A 774 24.87 43.52 -1.84
CA TRP A 774 25.61 42.36 -2.35
C TRP A 774 25.51 42.30 -3.87
N LYS A 775 26.59 41.90 -4.54
CA LYS A 775 26.69 41.86 -6.00
C LYS A 775 27.56 40.69 -6.47
N CYS A 776 27.10 40.00 -7.52
CA CYS A 776 27.88 39.09 -8.34
C CYS A 776 28.16 39.78 -9.69
N GLU A 777 29.29 39.51 -10.34
CA GLU A 777 29.57 40.04 -11.68
C GLU A 777 28.65 39.41 -12.74
N ASP A 778 28.48 38.09 -12.67
CA ASP A 778 27.76 37.28 -13.66
C ASP A 778 26.25 37.20 -13.40
N ASN A 779 25.76 37.73 -12.27
CA ASN A 779 24.34 37.82 -11.94
C ASN A 779 24.01 39.10 -11.13
N PRO A 780 23.34 40.10 -11.72
CA PRO A 780 23.04 41.36 -11.05
C PRO A 780 21.85 41.27 -10.06
N ASP A 781 21.04 40.20 -10.11
CA ASP A 781 19.89 40.03 -9.22
C ASP A 781 20.33 39.39 -7.90
N SER A 782 20.38 40.19 -6.83
CA SER A 782 20.74 39.76 -5.47
C SER A 782 19.55 39.33 -4.61
N SER A 783 18.37 39.07 -5.19
CA SER A 783 17.28 38.39 -4.50
C SER A 783 17.53 36.87 -4.42
N GLY A 784 16.99 36.20 -3.39
CA GLY A 784 17.07 34.73 -3.27
C GLY A 784 18.48 34.16 -3.05
N ILE A 785 19.38 34.91 -2.38
CA ILE A 785 20.67 34.36 -1.93
C ILE A 785 20.40 33.39 -0.77
N HIS A 786 20.91 32.18 -0.89
CA HIS A 786 20.84 31.10 0.09
C HIS A 786 21.73 31.37 1.31
N GLY A 787 21.58 30.55 2.36
CA GLY A 787 22.38 30.63 3.58
C GLY A 787 22.04 31.85 4.47
N THR A 788 22.93 32.13 5.41
CA THR A 788 22.83 33.31 6.30
C THR A 788 23.81 34.38 5.82
N GLU A 789 23.42 35.67 5.90
CA GLU A 789 24.32 36.77 5.58
C GLU A 789 25.52 36.82 6.55
N PRO A 790 26.78 36.72 6.06
CA PRO A 790 27.97 36.85 6.89
C PRO A 790 28.02 38.22 7.58
N GLN A 791 28.30 38.25 8.88
CA GLN A 791 28.42 39.50 9.63
C GLN A 791 29.70 40.23 9.23
N LEU A 792 29.61 41.52 8.91
CA LEU A 792 30.76 42.30 8.42
C LEU A 792 31.21 43.34 9.44
N THR A 793 32.48 43.26 9.84
CA THR A 793 33.18 44.31 10.58
C THR A 793 33.90 45.22 9.59
N LEU A 794 33.51 46.50 9.57
CA LEU A 794 34.14 47.55 8.77
C LEU A 794 35.01 48.43 9.68
N THR A 795 36.32 48.45 9.44
CA THR A 795 37.30 49.16 10.28
C THR A 795 38.07 50.18 9.44
N PRO A 796 38.13 51.46 9.83
CA PRO A 796 38.94 52.46 9.13
C PRO A 796 40.42 52.25 9.48
N VAL A 797 41.27 52.27 8.46
CA VAL A 797 42.71 52.11 8.53
C VAL A 797 43.36 53.37 7.97
N PHE A 798 44.04 54.12 8.83
CA PHE A 798 44.80 55.31 8.46
C PHE A 798 45.90 54.97 7.45
N VAL A 799 46.07 55.81 6.43
CA VAL A 799 47.09 55.65 5.38
C VAL A 799 48.06 56.84 5.35
N SER A 800 47.54 58.07 5.29
CA SER A 800 48.35 59.29 5.17
C SER A 800 47.62 60.52 5.74
N GLY A 801 48.36 61.59 6.06
CA GLY A 801 47.84 62.80 6.67
C GLY A 801 47.88 62.82 8.20
N THR A 802 46.82 63.30 8.84
CA THR A 802 46.74 63.44 10.31
C THR A 802 46.37 62.10 10.96
N VAL A 803 47.24 61.58 11.83
CA VAL A 803 46.97 60.34 12.60
C VAL A 803 45.81 60.59 13.60
N PRO A 804 44.73 59.79 13.62
CA PRO A 804 43.65 59.95 14.59
C PRO A 804 44.10 59.67 16.02
N GLY A 805 43.84 60.62 16.93
CA GLY A 805 43.94 60.41 18.38
C GLY A 805 42.67 59.78 18.96
N ASP A 806 41.53 60.45 18.76
CA ASP A 806 40.19 59.90 19.02
C ASP A 806 39.43 59.77 17.68
N PRO A 807 39.10 58.54 17.23
CA PRO A 807 38.29 58.32 16.04
C PRO A 807 36.87 58.92 16.09
N ALA A 808 36.33 59.26 17.26
CA ALA A 808 35.03 59.91 17.41
C ALA A 808 35.08 61.45 17.33
N HIS A 809 36.25 62.05 17.55
CA HIS A 809 36.49 63.50 17.57
C HIS A 809 37.77 63.83 16.79
N PHE A 810 37.77 63.49 15.50
CA PHE A 810 38.91 63.67 14.61
C PHE A 810 38.95 65.09 14.05
N ALA A 811 39.94 65.88 14.50
CA ALA A 811 40.29 67.19 13.96
C ALA A 811 41.58 67.12 13.12
N PRO A 812 41.50 66.95 11.78
CA PRO A 812 42.69 66.93 10.93
C PRO A 812 43.36 68.30 10.84
N ALA A 813 44.69 68.31 10.85
CA ALA A 813 45.53 69.48 10.55
C ALA A 813 45.97 69.51 9.07
N GLU A 814 46.06 68.33 8.45
CA GLU A 814 46.38 68.09 7.05
C GLU A 814 45.35 67.13 6.43
N GLU A 815 45.17 67.18 5.11
CA GLU A 815 44.27 66.27 4.38
C GLU A 815 44.62 64.81 4.66
N SER A 816 43.62 63.99 4.97
CA SER A 816 43.83 62.66 5.57
C SER A 816 43.12 61.54 4.81
N GLU A 817 43.84 60.44 4.59
CA GLU A 817 43.45 59.29 3.77
C GLU A 817 43.16 58.05 4.64
N PHE A 818 41.99 57.43 4.47
CA PHE A 818 41.56 56.26 5.22
C PHE A 818 41.03 55.15 4.32
N LYS A 819 41.57 53.93 4.45
CA LYS A 819 41.07 52.72 3.77
C LYS A 819 40.14 51.94 4.69
N VAL A 820 39.23 51.16 4.12
CA VAL A 820 38.30 50.33 4.91
C VAL A 820 38.77 48.89 4.88
N GLN A 821 39.19 48.35 6.03
CA GLN A 821 39.36 46.90 6.19
C GLN A 821 37.98 46.26 6.38
N VAL A 822 37.70 45.24 5.59
CA VAL A 822 36.47 44.43 5.67
C VAL A 822 36.82 43.05 6.19
N LYS A 823 36.26 42.67 7.34
CA LYS A 823 36.38 41.31 7.89
C LYS A 823 35.01 40.68 8.05
N TRP A 824 34.82 39.42 7.66
CA TRP A 824 33.60 38.69 7.98
C TRP A 824 33.69 37.92 9.30
N ALA A 825 32.54 37.59 9.87
CA ALA A 825 32.36 36.47 10.79
C ALA A 825 31.16 35.65 10.28
N ASN A 826 31.38 34.36 10.07
CA ASN A 826 30.32 33.45 9.65
C ASN A 826 29.77 32.71 10.87
N THR A 827 28.92 33.40 11.63
CA THR A 827 28.35 32.88 12.89
C THR A 827 27.37 31.73 12.71
N ALA A 828 26.86 31.50 11.50
CA ALA A 828 26.05 30.33 11.17
C ALA A 828 26.90 29.07 10.99
N TRP A 829 28.17 29.23 10.58
CA TRP A 829 29.10 28.14 10.29
C TRP A 829 30.36 28.26 11.17
N PRO A 830 30.29 27.99 12.48
CA PRO A 830 31.40 28.23 13.42
C PRO A 830 32.66 27.40 13.17
N ALA A 831 32.56 26.32 12.39
CA ALA A 831 33.71 25.53 11.93
C ALA A 831 34.49 26.19 10.77
N GLN A 832 33.90 27.19 10.08
CA GLN A 832 34.57 27.97 9.04
C GLN A 832 35.45 29.09 9.65
N PRO A 833 36.51 29.53 8.96
CA PRO A 833 37.37 30.60 9.44
C PRO A 833 36.63 31.92 9.76
N GLN A 834 36.79 32.39 11.00
CA GLN A 834 36.20 33.61 11.51
C GLN A 834 37.18 34.79 11.42
N HIS A 835 36.66 36.02 11.28
CA HIS A 835 37.44 37.26 11.20
C HIS A 835 38.45 37.33 10.04
N VAL A 836 38.20 36.58 8.97
CA VAL A 836 38.98 36.61 7.71
C VAL A 836 38.90 38.00 7.09
N ASP A 837 40.05 38.54 6.68
CA ASP A 837 40.10 39.76 5.88
C ASP A 837 39.68 39.45 4.45
N ILE A 838 38.63 40.13 3.99
CA ILE A 838 38.02 39.97 2.67
C ILE A 838 38.03 41.29 1.88
N THR A 839 38.81 42.27 2.31
CA THR A 839 38.86 43.63 1.70
C THR A 839 39.06 43.54 0.18
N ASP A 840 39.99 42.69 -0.25
CA ASP A 840 40.38 42.51 -1.66
C ASP A 840 39.38 41.63 -2.44
N ALA A 841 38.38 41.07 -1.75
CA ALA A 841 37.32 40.25 -2.32
C ALA A 841 35.95 40.97 -2.39
N CYS A 842 35.89 42.25 -2.00
CA CYS A 842 34.68 43.08 -2.01
C CYS A 842 34.40 43.72 -3.39
N TRP A 843 33.14 44.13 -3.60
CA TRP A 843 32.80 45.20 -4.54
C TRP A 843 32.90 46.55 -3.83
N LEU A 844 33.25 47.58 -4.61
CA LEU A 844 33.61 48.88 -4.09
C LEU A 844 32.92 49.96 -4.91
N TYR A 845 32.36 50.98 -4.25
CA TYR A 845 31.54 52.03 -4.86
C TYR A 845 31.85 53.38 -4.22
N ARG A 846 32.14 54.43 -5.00
CA ARG A 846 32.28 55.79 -4.45
C ARG A 846 30.97 56.58 -4.64
N ALA A 847 30.50 57.21 -3.58
CA ALA A 847 29.40 58.16 -3.66
C ALA A 847 29.83 59.45 -4.40
N GLY A 848 29.04 59.88 -5.38
CA GLY A 848 29.21 61.16 -6.07
C GLY A 848 29.70 61.04 -7.51
N ASP A 849 30.78 60.30 -7.78
CA ASP A 849 31.24 60.00 -9.14
C ASP A 849 30.57 58.75 -9.75
N GLY A 850 30.02 57.88 -8.89
CA GLY A 850 29.35 56.64 -9.30
C GLY A 850 30.28 55.52 -9.75
N TYR A 851 31.59 55.66 -9.50
CA TYR A 851 32.59 54.65 -9.85
C TYR A 851 32.35 53.35 -9.08
N SER A 852 32.45 52.20 -9.75
CA SER A 852 32.41 50.89 -9.09
C SER A 852 33.45 49.93 -9.67
N GLU A 853 34.24 49.30 -8.80
CA GLU A 853 35.28 48.32 -9.15
C GLU A 853 35.16 47.08 -8.25
N LYS A 854 35.76 45.98 -8.71
CA LYS A 854 35.89 44.70 -7.99
C LYS A 854 37.32 44.58 -7.47
N GLY A 855 37.50 44.14 -6.23
CA GLY A 855 38.75 44.25 -5.43
C GLY A 855 40.04 43.58 -5.96
N SER A 856 40.05 43.08 -7.20
CA SER A 856 41.20 42.50 -7.91
C SER A 856 42.40 43.45 -8.14
N ASN A 857 42.31 44.72 -7.74
CA ASN A 857 43.32 45.75 -7.95
C ASN A 857 43.97 46.16 -6.62
N PRO A 858 45.21 45.71 -6.31
CA PRO A 858 45.81 45.88 -4.98
C PRO A 858 46.12 47.33 -4.61
N ASP A 859 46.25 48.21 -5.61
CA ASP A 859 46.50 49.65 -5.43
C ASP A 859 45.20 50.46 -5.28
N PHE A 860 44.05 49.93 -5.75
CA PHE A 860 42.73 50.60 -5.73
C PHE A 860 41.84 50.19 -4.55
N LYS A 861 42.45 49.95 -3.39
CA LYS A 861 41.72 49.89 -2.12
C LYS A 861 41.19 51.30 -1.81
N LEU A 862 40.01 51.66 -2.34
CA LEU A 862 39.50 53.04 -2.33
C LEU A 862 39.63 53.64 -0.92
N PRO A 863 40.43 54.70 -0.75
CA PRO A 863 40.32 55.50 0.43
C PRO A 863 39.03 56.32 0.39
N PHE A 864 38.52 56.67 1.56
CA PHE A 864 37.81 57.95 1.73
C PHE A 864 38.81 59.00 2.22
N TRP A 865 38.60 60.23 1.77
CA TRP A 865 39.40 61.40 2.12
C TRP A 865 38.65 62.33 3.06
N ILE A 866 39.38 62.88 4.03
CA ILE A 866 38.95 64.06 4.78
C ILE A 866 39.77 65.25 4.24
N PHE A 867 39.16 66.01 3.33
CA PHE A 867 39.73 67.21 2.72
C PHE A 867 39.62 68.42 3.65
N LEU A 868 40.53 69.39 3.51
CA LEU A 868 40.58 70.58 4.37
C LEU A 868 40.45 71.89 3.58
N LYS A 869 39.37 72.63 3.85
CA LYS A 869 39.29 74.05 3.56
C LYS A 869 39.95 74.87 4.66
N THR A 870 40.52 76.02 4.31
CA THR A 870 41.06 76.99 5.28
C THR A 870 40.43 78.36 5.09
N CYS A 871 40.20 79.04 6.21
CA CYS A 871 39.60 80.36 6.25
C CYS A 871 40.63 81.47 5.93
N ARG A 872 40.15 82.69 5.68
CA ARG A 872 40.99 83.83 5.31
C ARG A 872 40.50 85.16 5.89
N ILE A 873 41.42 86.07 6.24
CA ILE A 873 41.09 87.44 6.64
C ILE A 873 41.80 88.41 5.71
N THR A 874 41.03 89.24 4.99
CA THR A 874 41.55 90.37 4.22
C THR A 874 41.48 91.64 5.04
N VAL A 875 42.63 92.27 5.29
CA VAL A 875 42.71 93.58 5.93
C VAL A 875 43.04 94.64 4.89
N THR A 876 42.22 95.69 4.80
CA THR A 876 42.39 96.82 3.88
C THR A 876 42.70 98.08 4.66
N LYS A 877 43.72 98.83 4.23
CA LYS A 877 44.14 100.07 4.88
C LYS A 877 43.69 101.30 4.09
N GLN A 878 43.00 102.23 4.74
CA GLN A 878 42.59 103.51 4.12
C GLN A 878 42.86 104.71 5.03
N ALA A 879 42.83 105.91 4.46
CA ALA A 879 42.69 107.15 5.22
C ALA A 879 41.20 107.41 5.51
N ALA A 880 40.89 107.94 6.69
CA ALA A 880 39.52 108.37 6.99
C ALA A 880 39.14 109.62 6.14
N PRO A 881 37.85 109.85 5.85
CA PRO A 881 37.40 110.99 5.06
C PRO A 881 37.99 112.32 5.54
N GLY A 882 38.60 113.08 4.60
CA GLY A 882 39.27 114.35 4.89
C GLY A 882 40.69 114.24 5.48
N THR A 883 41.22 113.04 5.70
CA THR A 883 42.61 112.83 6.17
C THR A 883 43.55 112.56 4.99
N ILE A 884 44.71 113.22 4.98
CA ILE A 884 45.83 112.93 4.07
C ILE A 884 46.90 112.17 4.86
N ILE A 885 47.40 111.08 4.27
CA ILE A 885 48.45 110.21 4.80
C ILE A 885 49.43 109.95 3.64
N GLY A 886 50.74 109.93 3.91
CA GLY A 886 51.75 109.61 2.89
C GLY A 886 51.62 108.17 2.38
N SER A 887 51.77 107.97 1.07
CA SER A 887 51.72 106.63 0.45
C SER A 887 52.87 105.71 0.89
N ASN A 888 53.91 106.28 1.50
CA ASN A 888 55.05 105.61 2.11
C ASN A 888 54.92 105.44 3.64
N GLU A 889 53.84 105.92 4.28
CA GLU A 889 53.57 105.66 5.70
C GLU A 889 52.89 104.30 5.87
N SER A 890 53.55 103.41 6.62
CA SER A 890 53.06 102.05 6.87
C SER A 890 52.56 101.84 8.29
N PHE A 891 51.50 101.06 8.42
CA PHE A 891 50.79 100.71 9.64
C PHE A 891 51.01 99.23 9.96
N MET A 892 51.25 98.92 11.24
CA MET A 892 51.34 97.53 11.72
C MET A 892 49.99 97.14 12.30
N ILE A 893 49.38 96.07 11.77
CA ILE A 893 48.07 95.57 12.19
C ILE A 893 48.24 94.12 12.62
N ASP A 894 47.92 93.85 13.89
CA ASP A 894 47.89 92.52 14.44
C ASP A 894 46.53 91.87 14.15
N VAL A 895 46.56 90.63 13.68
CA VAL A 895 45.44 89.70 13.70
C VAL A 895 45.78 88.67 14.77
N SER A 896 44.98 88.55 15.83
CA SER A 896 45.20 87.59 16.92
C SER A 896 44.01 86.64 17.04
N ASP A 897 44.24 85.36 17.32
CA ASP A 897 43.18 84.41 17.66
C ASP A 897 42.89 84.35 19.17
N THR A 898 41.96 83.48 19.59
CA THR A 898 41.62 83.23 20.99
C THR A 898 42.65 82.39 21.77
N HIS A 899 43.63 81.78 21.08
CA HIS A 899 44.66 80.92 21.69
C HIS A 899 45.97 81.68 21.94
N GLY A 900 46.12 82.88 21.36
CA GLY A 900 47.27 83.77 21.54
C GLY A 900 48.19 83.85 20.32
N HIS A 901 47.92 83.09 19.25
CA HIS A 901 48.65 83.24 17.99
C HIS A 901 48.36 84.61 17.39
N THR A 902 49.39 85.30 16.91
CA THR A 902 49.28 86.66 16.39
C THR A 902 50.09 86.83 15.11
N TRP A 903 49.41 87.20 14.03
CA TRP A 903 50.00 87.49 12.72
C TRP A 903 50.04 89.00 12.50
N ARG A 904 51.24 89.57 12.39
CA ARG A 904 51.48 91.01 12.27
C ARG A 904 51.66 91.43 10.81
N LEU A 905 50.66 92.13 10.27
CA LEU A 905 50.63 92.65 8.90
C LEU A 905 51.24 94.07 8.84
N ARG A 906 51.90 94.39 7.72
CA ARG A 906 52.36 95.75 7.37
C ARG A 906 51.57 96.24 6.17
N LEU A 907 50.92 97.41 6.26
CA LEU A 907 50.16 98.01 5.15
C LEU A 907 50.38 99.53 5.05
N CYS A 908 50.58 100.06 3.83
CA CYS A 908 50.36 101.48 3.52
C CYS A 908 48.89 101.76 3.19
N VAL A 909 48.48 103.04 3.21
CA VAL A 909 47.14 103.46 2.75
C VAL A 909 46.96 103.11 1.27
N GLY A 910 45.86 102.41 0.97
CA GLY A 910 45.55 101.86 -0.36
C GLY A 910 45.97 100.40 -0.54
N GLU A 911 46.84 99.85 0.32
CA GLU A 911 47.21 98.43 0.29
C GLU A 911 46.13 97.55 0.96
N SER A 912 46.15 96.27 0.63
CA SER A 912 45.40 95.21 1.34
C SER A 912 46.23 93.94 1.39
N ALA A 913 46.14 93.20 2.48
CA ALA A 913 46.76 91.88 2.64
C ALA A 913 45.70 90.86 3.04
N THR A 914 45.84 89.63 2.52
CA THR A 914 44.96 88.51 2.87
C THR A 914 45.78 87.44 3.58
N LEU A 915 45.51 87.27 4.87
CA LEU A 915 45.98 86.14 5.66
C LEU A 915 45.14 84.91 5.27
N ARG A 916 45.80 83.76 5.04
CA ARG A 916 45.21 82.49 4.57
C ARG A 916 45.73 81.34 5.45
N GLY A 917 45.11 80.17 5.37
CA GLY A 917 45.51 79.03 6.19
C GLY A 917 45.00 79.12 7.63
N LEU A 918 43.94 79.90 7.86
CA LEU A 918 43.37 80.09 9.20
C LEU A 918 42.36 78.98 9.51
N PRO A 919 42.32 78.46 10.76
CA PRO A 919 41.18 77.68 11.23
C PRO A 919 39.90 78.51 11.36
N ILE A 920 38.78 77.83 11.60
CA ILE A 920 37.56 78.46 12.11
C ILE A 920 37.78 79.00 13.54
N GLY A 921 37.02 80.03 13.92
CA GLY A 921 37.12 80.65 15.24
C GLY A 921 37.05 82.17 15.22
N VAL A 922 37.30 82.78 16.37
CA VAL A 922 37.20 84.23 16.57
C VAL A 922 38.57 84.89 16.53
N TYR A 923 38.69 85.92 15.68
CA TYR A 923 39.91 86.69 15.46
C TYR A 923 39.71 88.16 15.81
N THR A 924 40.69 88.75 16.48
CA THR A 924 40.76 90.18 16.76
C THR A 924 41.73 90.86 15.80
N VAL A 925 41.23 91.76 14.95
CA VAL A 925 42.05 92.64 14.10
C VAL A 925 42.23 93.99 14.80
N LYS A 926 43.48 94.41 15.03
CA LYS A 926 43.82 95.60 15.81
C LYS A 926 45.08 96.29 15.30
N GLU A 927 45.04 97.60 15.13
CA GLU A 927 46.23 98.36 14.75
C GLU A 927 47.12 98.67 15.96
N ASP A 928 48.43 98.56 15.79
CA ASP A 928 49.43 98.94 16.78
C ASP A 928 49.46 100.47 16.96
N ALA A 929 48.71 100.95 17.95
CA ALA A 929 48.58 102.37 18.27
C ALA A 929 49.85 103.04 18.82
N LEU A 930 50.91 102.27 19.13
CA LEU A 930 52.25 102.82 19.42
C LEU A 930 53.00 103.08 18.12
N TRP A 931 52.87 102.19 17.14
CA TRP A 931 53.40 102.40 15.79
C TRP A 931 52.67 103.54 15.06
N SER A 932 51.33 103.53 15.08
CA SER A 932 50.50 104.51 14.37
C SER A 932 50.20 105.79 15.17
N TRP A 933 51.05 106.15 16.14
CA TRP A 933 50.81 107.16 17.17
C TRP A 933 50.34 108.57 16.70
N GLN A 934 50.57 108.96 15.44
CA GLN A 934 50.05 110.20 14.82
C GLN A 934 48.55 110.15 14.48
N TYR A 935 47.97 108.95 14.48
CA TYR A 935 46.67 108.63 13.94
C TYR A 935 45.77 107.97 14.99
N THR A 936 44.47 108.00 14.71
CA THR A 936 43.45 107.25 15.45
C THR A 936 42.85 106.23 14.47
N PRO A 937 43.09 104.92 14.67
CA PRO A 937 42.46 103.89 13.87
C PRO A 937 40.97 103.78 14.17
N SER A 938 40.16 103.69 13.11
CA SER A 938 38.73 103.50 13.17
C SER A 938 38.32 102.37 12.21
N PRO A 939 37.70 101.29 12.70
CA PRO A 939 37.59 100.90 14.11
C PRO A 939 38.97 100.67 14.78
N GLY A 940 39.08 100.94 16.09
CA GLY A 940 40.33 100.78 16.83
C GLY A 940 40.69 99.32 17.19
N SER A 941 39.70 98.43 17.15
CA SER A 941 39.83 96.97 17.22
C SER A 941 38.53 96.36 16.68
N VAL A 942 38.60 95.20 16.02
CA VAL A 942 37.44 94.48 15.48
C VAL A 942 37.54 93.02 15.88
N SER A 943 36.43 92.42 16.32
CA SER A 943 36.30 90.96 16.40
C SER A 943 35.57 90.48 15.16
N VAL A 944 36.12 89.47 14.48
CA VAL A 944 35.47 88.76 13.36
C VAL A 944 35.47 87.26 13.66
N GLU A 945 34.44 86.57 13.21
CA GLU A 945 34.26 85.12 13.40
C GLU A 945 34.35 84.45 12.03
N LEU A 946 35.22 83.44 11.90
CA LEU A 946 35.32 82.59 10.71
C LEU A 946 34.61 81.28 11.01
N LYS A 947 33.70 80.86 10.13
CA LYS A 947 32.82 79.69 10.33
C LYS A 947 32.94 78.69 9.19
N PRO A 948 32.55 77.41 9.39
CA PRO A 948 32.64 76.38 8.36
C PRO A 948 31.54 76.49 7.29
N ASN A 949 31.48 77.61 6.56
CA ASN A 949 30.63 77.79 5.38
C ASN A 949 31.20 78.84 4.41
N GLU A 950 30.89 78.71 3.12
CA GLU A 950 31.52 79.54 2.07
C GLU A 950 31.18 81.04 2.13
N THR A 951 30.15 81.43 2.89
CA THR A 951 29.77 82.83 3.13
C THR A 951 30.44 83.46 4.36
N GLU A 952 30.99 82.66 5.26
CA GLU A 952 31.60 83.11 6.53
C GLU A 952 33.02 82.52 6.74
N ASP A 953 33.57 81.77 5.79
CA ASP A 953 34.98 81.33 5.79
C ASP A 953 35.99 82.47 5.53
N HIS A 954 35.47 83.67 5.30
CA HIS A 954 36.29 84.84 5.05
C HIS A 954 35.71 86.11 5.66
N ALA A 955 36.59 86.90 6.29
CA ALA A 955 36.28 88.23 6.78
C ALA A 955 37.06 89.30 6.02
N ALA A 956 36.43 90.47 5.84
CA ALA A 956 37.06 91.66 5.29
C ALA A 956 37.01 92.79 6.32
N VAL A 957 38.17 93.28 6.77
CA VAL A 957 38.29 94.34 7.78
C VAL A 957 38.94 95.58 7.17
N LEU A 958 38.16 96.66 7.08
CA LEU A 958 38.65 97.98 6.70
C LEU A 958 39.10 98.73 7.96
N VAL A 959 40.38 99.14 8.01
CA VAL A 959 40.92 99.98 9.10
C VAL A 959 41.27 101.36 8.53
N ALA A 960 40.44 102.36 8.81
CA ALA A 960 40.60 103.73 8.32
C ALA A 960 41.22 104.66 9.38
N ASN A 961 42.26 105.40 9.01
CA ASN A 961 42.98 106.28 9.96
C ASN A 961 42.60 107.75 9.82
N GLY A 962 42.12 108.34 10.91
CA GLY A 962 42.01 109.79 11.08
C GLY A 962 43.25 110.37 11.75
N LYS A 963 43.58 111.64 11.52
CA LYS A 963 44.73 112.31 12.16
C LYS A 963 44.43 112.64 13.63
N ALA A 964 45.25 112.17 14.57
CA ALA A 964 44.98 112.26 16.01
C ALA A 964 45.30 113.62 16.67
N GLY A 965 45.62 114.65 15.88
CA GLY A 965 46.05 115.96 16.41
C GLY A 965 47.37 115.90 17.21
N ARG A 966 48.24 114.94 16.88
CA ARG A 966 49.54 114.72 17.53
C ARG A 966 50.68 115.10 16.60
N TRP A 967 51.76 115.62 17.17
CA TRP A 967 52.94 116.12 16.46
C TRP A 967 54.19 115.96 17.32
N ILE A 968 55.32 115.61 16.70
CA ILE A 968 56.64 115.64 17.36
C ILE A 968 57.02 117.09 17.61
N THR A 969 57.22 117.46 18.88
CA THR A 969 58.10 118.57 19.26
C THR A 969 59.55 118.08 19.25
N GLY A 970 60.50 118.99 19.04
CA GLY A 970 61.93 118.67 18.77
C GLY A 970 62.72 117.95 19.87
N GLU A 971 62.05 117.44 20.91
CA GLU A 971 62.62 116.72 22.05
C GLU A 971 62.23 115.24 22.07
N THR A 972 61.41 114.77 21.11
CA THR A 972 60.89 113.41 21.07
C THR A 972 61.80 112.47 20.29
N PHE A 973 62.25 111.36 20.90
CA PHE A 973 62.91 110.25 20.20
C PHE A 973 62.26 108.91 20.57
N VAL A 974 62.28 107.95 19.63
CA VAL A 974 61.79 106.58 19.83
C VAL A 974 62.97 105.63 19.73
N MET A 975 63.28 104.90 20.80
CA MET A 975 64.23 103.78 20.72
C MET A 975 63.53 102.54 20.17
N ASN A 976 64.03 102.03 19.05
CA ASN A 976 63.54 100.78 18.46
C ASN A 976 64.19 99.58 19.17
N LEU A 977 63.60 99.12 20.27
CA LEU A 977 64.09 97.99 21.06
C LEU A 977 63.78 96.64 20.37
N PHE A 978 64.62 96.26 19.42
CA PHE A 978 64.61 94.92 18.83
C PHE A 978 64.99 93.87 19.89
N LYS A 979 63.99 93.19 20.46
CA LYS A 979 64.18 92.00 21.30
C LYS A 979 63.93 90.75 20.46
N GLY A 980 64.96 90.29 19.76
CA GLY A 980 64.89 89.11 18.90
C GLY A 980 64.79 87.80 19.68
N LEU A 981 63.77 87.02 19.33
CA LEU A 981 63.62 85.57 19.44
C LEU A 981 63.05 85.19 18.06
N MET A 982 63.63 84.36 17.20
CA MET A 982 64.36 83.10 17.35
C MET A 982 63.51 82.01 18.03
N ASP A 983 63.34 80.94 17.24
CA ASP A 983 62.46 79.77 17.38
C ASP A 983 60.96 80.09 17.54
#